data_AF-A0A357T277-F1
#
_entry.id   AF-A0A357T277-F1
#
_cell.length_a   1.000
_cell.length_b   1.000
_cell.length_c   1.000
_cell.angle_alpha   90.00
_cell.angle_beta   90.00
_cell.angle_gamma   90.00
#
_symmetry.space_group_name_H-M   'P 1'
#
loop_
_entity.id
_entity.type
_entity.pdbx_description
1 polymer ?
#
loop_
_entity_poly.entity_id
_entity_poly.type
_entity_poly.pdbx_seq_one_letter_code
_entity_poly.pdbx_strand_id
1 'polypeptide(L)'
;MEHDVSLKEEKQVAEDLKKKENQIEEEEVVVTLEKPKKTKKTTTKKHKKDENQGNKSAKNEKLSIKEEELLTAVTESKNNLEKKGTDYSSVNTSERNSILMPDRVQVKVVESALVPALNDDFDPSVTKIRVNPLINELSSDQGVAKNFQGAEVTVGETTTRVNAVVRPTQLPVPAVKIRNIVGEVRNVTAEVIKDKVIIQGIIHKQVFFVGIDGIVRHFSEDVPFSTFVDIPGAEPGMNVQVHPLIEKILFHLSADGLSVIQKIILEVFVKVTQFIQVGLELGTGPLLLLPRVVGEGAKQELVETIETLTTPALKIDEIRGELRNIQTDVIPDKVIVQGIIHKQIFFVDLDNLARHQAEDVPFSLFLDIPGVVPGVDLQVHPLIEGIFFELLSPTELRQKVVVEVFVKATEAIQERVVVGSGQLFKVQQVIGEGQKQVLNESVVTLERPAIKVREITGEIRNITAQVIPDKVIVQGIIHKQIFYISTENIEFHQAEDLHFSLFIDIPGAAPGLNVNVKPLIETLLFNLEDETTLRQKVIILVNVVVTESVQIPLVVGEFALFKLEQVIGEGFRQILVERRERVPVPVVRNVVVEVVVPPAGVVSGRQQIIVENVVELPQPAIKIKEVQGQITDLRARVIFNDSVIIEGFINKQVSFVGDDDIVRSITERIPFSILVNVPGITADTPFTVSVELENISFTLSPDGRFLRQIIVINAEVTGEGTAPTPFQVVTDVTGPGIVTKKVLVRAPIQTPTGVEVREFFVVTDVSGPGIERVEKAVVFLDVVDDGNPNPVPIEVVTDVIFTVTPLTN
;
A
#
# COMPACT_ATOMS: atom_id res chain seq x y z
N MET A 1 -25.51 -62.46 -23.52
CA MET A 1 -24.99 -61.92 -22.25
C MET A 1 -23.58 -61.44 -22.54
N GLU A 2 -23.44 -60.21 -22.99
CA GLU A 2 -22.16 -59.61 -23.44
C GLU A 2 -22.42 -58.10 -23.53
N HIS A 3 -22.19 -57.35 -22.44
CA HIS A 3 -22.22 -55.88 -22.36
C HIS A 3 -21.94 -55.40 -20.91
N ASP A 4 -20.86 -55.87 -20.27
CA ASP A 4 -20.44 -55.36 -18.94
C ASP A 4 -18.92 -55.49 -18.69
N VAL A 5 -18.10 -55.01 -19.63
CA VAL A 5 -16.63 -54.97 -19.51
C VAL A 5 -16.05 -53.60 -19.90
N SER A 6 -16.59 -52.96 -20.95
CA SER A 6 -16.06 -51.71 -21.54
C SER A 6 -16.15 -50.45 -20.64
N LEU A 7 -16.74 -50.53 -19.44
CA LEU A 7 -16.99 -49.37 -18.56
C LEU A 7 -16.10 -49.33 -17.31
N LYS A 8 -15.08 -50.20 -17.21
CA LYS A 8 -14.14 -50.21 -16.07
C LYS A 8 -12.75 -49.64 -16.39
N GLU A 9 -12.26 -49.76 -17.63
CA GLU A 9 -10.92 -49.31 -17.98
C GLU A 9 -10.82 -47.78 -18.10
N GLU A 10 -11.83 -47.10 -18.66
CA GLU A 10 -11.83 -45.62 -18.79
C GLU A 10 -11.87 -44.88 -17.43
N LYS A 11 -12.42 -45.49 -16.38
CA LYS A 11 -12.39 -44.89 -15.03
C LYS A 11 -11.05 -45.09 -14.31
N GLN A 12 -10.33 -46.17 -14.61
CA GLN A 12 -9.03 -46.44 -14.00
C GLN A 12 -7.98 -45.40 -14.43
N VAL A 13 -7.97 -45.03 -15.72
CA VAL A 13 -7.05 -44.02 -16.29
C VAL A 13 -7.33 -42.61 -15.74
N ALA A 14 -8.59 -42.29 -15.45
CA ALA A 14 -8.98 -40.97 -14.93
C ALA A 14 -8.56 -40.73 -13.47
N GLU A 15 -8.43 -41.77 -12.64
CA GLU A 15 -7.95 -41.62 -11.26
C GLU A 15 -6.42 -41.57 -11.15
N ASP A 16 -5.68 -42.29 -11.99
CA ASP A 16 -4.21 -42.30 -11.94
C ASP A 16 -3.58 -41.02 -12.52
N LEU A 17 -4.26 -40.31 -13.43
CA LEU A 17 -3.85 -38.97 -13.85
C LEU A 17 -4.02 -37.94 -12.72
N LYS A 18 -5.14 -37.96 -11.99
CA LYS A 18 -5.37 -37.07 -10.84
C LYS A 18 -4.47 -37.33 -9.62
N LYS A 19 -3.68 -38.41 -9.64
CA LYS A 19 -2.62 -38.67 -8.63
C LYS A 19 -1.24 -38.12 -9.01
N LYS A 20 -1.06 -37.58 -10.23
CA LYS A 20 0.21 -36.98 -10.67
C LYS A 20 0.27 -35.46 -10.59
N GLU A 21 -0.86 -34.77 -10.39
CA GLU A 21 -0.92 -33.31 -10.24
C GLU A 21 -0.91 -32.83 -8.77
N ASN A 22 -0.83 -33.76 -7.80
CA ASN A 22 -0.81 -33.45 -6.36
C ASN A 22 0.46 -33.97 -5.64
N GLN A 23 1.55 -34.17 -6.39
CA GLN A 23 2.90 -34.40 -5.87
C GLN A 23 3.93 -33.77 -6.83
N ILE A 24 4.26 -32.49 -6.62
CA ILE A 24 5.54 -31.78 -6.84
C ILE A 24 5.24 -30.32 -6.45
N GLU A 25 5.40 -29.98 -5.16
CA GLU A 25 5.50 -28.59 -4.70
C GLU A 25 6.11 -28.55 -3.28
N GLU A 26 7.40 -28.88 -3.17
CA GLU A 26 8.32 -28.46 -2.09
C GLU A 26 9.76 -28.89 -2.45
N GLU A 27 10.76 -28.30 -1.77
CA GLU A 27 12.22 -28.48 -1.93
C GLU A 27 12.87 -28.12 -3.28
N GLU A 28 13.62 -26.99 -3.29
CA GLU A 28 15.03 -27.04 -3.69
C GLU A 28 15.85 -26.05 -2.86
N VAL A 29 17.00 -26.50 -2.31
CA VAL A 29 17.88 -25.69 -1.46
C VAL A 29 19.30 -25.64 -2.03
N VAL A 30 19.75 -24.40 -2.24
CA VAL A 30 21.14 -23.88 -2.26
C VAL A 30 22.26 -24.89 -1.94
N VAL A 31 23.27 -24.99 -2.82
CA VAL A 31 24.69 -24.94 -2.41
C VAL A 31 25.61 -24.41 -3.54
N THR A 32 26.74 -23.85 -3.13
CA THR A 32 27.71 -23.07 -3.93
C THR A 32 28.72 -23.92 -4.71
N LEU A 33 29.50 -23.31 -5.63
CA LEU A 33 30.97 -23.34 -5.55
C LEU A 33 31.70 -22.31 -6.46
N GLU A 34 32.76 -21.75 -5.87
CA GLU A 34 33.93 -20.94 -6.27
C GLU A 34 34.31 -20.50 -7.73
N LYS A 35 35.25 -19.53 -7.76
CA LYS A 35 35.94 -18.92 -8.93
C LYS A 35 37.21 -19.71 -9.32
N PRO A 36 37.76 -19.54 -10.54
CA PRO A 36 39.07 -18.85 -10.61
C PRO A 36 39.41 -18.03 -11.89
N LYS A 37 39.99 -16.84 -11.64
CA LYS A 37 41.08 -16.13 -12.37
C LYS A 37 41.37 -16.46 -13.87
N LYS A 38 41.42 -15.40 -14.72
CA LYS A 38 42.67 -15.04 -15.46
C LYS A 38 42.74 -13.64 -16.12
N THR A 39 43.68 -12.84 -15.61
CA THR A 39 44.63 -11.93 -16.32
C THR A 39 44.23 -11.04 -17.51
N LYS A 40 44.40 -9.72 -17.29
CA LYS A 40 45.17 -8.72 -18.08
C LYS A 40 44.94 -8.61 -19.61
N LYS A 41 44.65 -7.36 -20.03
CA LYS A 41 45.43 -6.69 -21.09
C LYS A 41 45.66 -5.21 -20.76
N THR A 42 46.83 -4.70 -21.14
CA THR A 42 47.32 -3.34 -20.85
C THR A 42 47.31 -2.45 -22.08
N THR A 43 47.08 -1.15 -21.91
CA THR A 43 47.59 -0.08 -22.78
C THR A 43 48.14 1.08 -21.94
N THR A 44 48.98 1.94 -22.54
CA THR A 44 50.08 2.59 -21.80
C THR A 44 50.42 4.01 -22.28
N LYS A 45 50.57 4.97 -21.34
CA LYS A 45 51.44 6.19 -21.35
C LYS A 45 51.27 6.88 -19.96
N LYS A 46 52.34 7.24 -19.21
CA LYS A 46 53.28 8.39 -19.34
C LYS A 46 52.56 9.75 -19.22
N HIS A 47 52.96 10.74 -18.40
CA HIS A 47 54.19 11.04 -17.63
C HIS A 47 53.85 11.48 -16.17
N LYS A 48 54.73 11.42 -15.13
CA LYS A 48 55.87 12.33 -14.76
C LYS A 48 55.46 13.83 -14.72
N LYS A 49 55.87 14.67 -13.75
CA LYS A 49 56.70 14.54 -12.51
C LYS A 49 56.54 15.85 -11.68
N ASP A 50 56.97 15.88 -10.41
CA ASP A 50 57.45 17.10 -9.66
C ASP A 50 56.43 18.22 -9.31
N GLU A 51 56.66 19.21 -8.42
CA GLU A 51 57.49 19.42 -7.20
C GLU A 51 56.97 20.74 -6.52
N ASN A 52 57.17 21.12 -5.24
CA ASN A 52 57.63 20.50 -3.97
C ASN A 52 57.37 21.53 -2.81
N GLN A 53 57.67 21.17 -1.56
CA GLN A 53 57.82 22.02 -0.35
C GLN A 53 56.54 22.59 0.30
N GLY A 54 56.43 22.68 1.65
CA GLY A 54 57.27 22.04 2.67
C GLY A 54 57.18 22.64 4.10
N ASN A 55 57.91 21.99 5.02
CA ASN A 55 58.36 22.44 6.36
C ASN A 55 57.38 22.53 7.57
N LYS A 56 57.71 21.69 8.58
CA LYS A 56 57.83 21.98 10.05
C LYS A 56 56.56 22.29 10.85
N SER A 57 56.44 21.88 12.13
CA SER A 57 57.20 20.92 12.97
C SER A 57 56.28 20.49 14.13
N ALA A 58 56.30 19.25 14.63
CA ALA A 58 57.12 18.76 15.76
C ALA A 58 57.34 19.82 16.89
N LYS A 59 57.23 19.51 18.18
CA LYS A 59 57.36 18.23 18.94
C LYS A 59 56.60 18.40 20.30
N ASN A 60 56.26 17.39 21.12
CA ASN A 60 57.10 16.38 21.80
C ASN A 60 56.20 15.23 22.33
N GLU A 61 56.55 13.94 22.19
CA GLU A 61 57.20 13.06 23.19
C GLU A 61 56.35 12.69 24.43
N LYS A 62 56.39 11.48 25.04
CA LYS A 62 56.76 10.08 24.74
C LYS A 62 57.07 9.42 26.12
N LEU A 63 56.45 8.27 26.46
CA LEU A 63 56.98 7.23 27.39
C LEU A 63 57.22 7.67 28.87
N SER A 64 57.27 6.82 29.92
CA SER A 64 56.84 5.41 30.13
C SER A 64 57.08 4.97 31.61
N ILE A 65 56.45 3.86 32.03
CA ILE A 65 56.99 2.81 32.96
C ILE A 65 56.95 3.00 34.51
N LYS A 66 56.38 1.96 35.18
CA LYS A 66 56.67 1.33 36.52
C LYS A 66 56.04 1.74 37.89
N GLU A 67 55.70 0.65 38.62
CA GLU A 67 55.88 0.33 40.07
C GLU A 67 54.77 0.54 41.15
N GLU A 68 54.85 -0.32 42.20
CA GLU A 68 53.90 -0.66 43.28
C GLU A 68 54.14 0.18 44.58
N GLU A 69 53.32 0.29 45.65
CA GLU A 69 51.98 -0.27 46.03
C GLU A 69 51.01 0.85 46.56
N LEU A 70 50.63 1.13 47.84
CA LEU A 70 50.87 0.55 49.19
C LEU A 70 49.76 0.93 50.25
N LEU A 71 49.51 0.05 51.24
CA LEU A 71 48.80 0.25 52.56
C LEU A 71 49.09 1.60 53.28
N THR A 72 48.32 2.22 54.22
CA THR A 72 47.10 1.97 55.08
C THR A 72 46.73 3.30 55.83
N ALA A 73 45.71 3.51 56.69
CA ALA A 73 44.31 3.03 56.93
C ALA A 73 43.75 3.75 58.23
N VAL A 74 42.94 3.06 59.08
CA VAL A 74 42.68 3.33 60.54
C VAL A 74 41.56 4.32 60.98
N THR A 75 40.33 3.78 61.20
CA THR A 75 39.37 4.05 62.32
C THR A 75 38.71 5.47 62.50
N GLU A 76 37.69 5.74 63.34
CA GLU A 76 36.88 4.96 64.32
C GLU A 76 35.47 5.61 64.60
N SER A 77 34.55 4.85 65.24
CA SER A 77 33.53 5.30 66.24
C SER A 77 32.39 6.30 65.87
N LYS A 78 31.19 6.31 66.49
CA LYS A 78 30.33 5.29 67.17
C LYS A 78 28.99 5.96 67.61
N ASN A 79 28.02 5.14 68.04
CA ASN A 79 26.99 5.39 69.07
C ASN A 79 25.64 6.14 68.78
N ASN A 80 24.55 5.33 68.73
CA ASN A 80 23.52 5.21 69.79
C ASN A 80 22.41 6.31 70.02
N LEU A 81 21.08 6.07 70.22
CA LEU A 81 20.20 4.87 70.15
C LEU A 81 18.62 5.15 70.27
N GLU A 82 17.62 4.24 70.00
CA GLU A 82 16.10 4.31 70.31
C GLU A 82 15.32 3.03 70.91
N LYS A 83 14.16 3.09 71.69
CA LYS A 83 13.33 1.91 72.28
C LYS A 83 11.97 2.29 72.99
N LYS A 84 11.12 1.30 73.38
CA LYS A 84 9.63 1.35 73.70
C LYS A 84 9.15 1.28 75.18
N GLY A 85 7.85 1.63 75.39
CA GLY A 85 6.92 1.19 76.47
C GLY A 85 5.62 2.04 76.46
N THR A 86 4.43 1.69 76.96
CA THR A 86 3.76 0.46 77.52
C THR A 86 2.29 0.45 76.98
N ASP A 87 1.27 -0.37 77.31
CA ASP A 87 1.05 -1.54 78.21
C ASP A 87 0.85 -2.83 77.37
N TYR A 88 0.95 -4.07 77.88
CA TYR A 88 0.89 -4.57 79.27
C TYR A 88 2.22 -5.18 79.76
N SER A 89 2.33 -5.32 81.09
CA SER A 89 3.35 -6.10 81.84
C SER A 89 4.81 -5.87 81.40
N SER A 90 5.47 -4.77 81.81
CA SER A 90 6.16 -4.63 83.12
C SER A 90 7.42 -5.53 83.22
N VAL A 91 8.65 -5.05 83.46
CA VAL A 91 9.13 -3.81 84.10
C VAL A 91 10.49 -3.36 83.51
N ASN A 92 10.85 -2.06 83.70
CA ASN A 92 12.19 -1.41 83.58
C ASN A 92 12.69 -0.80 82.24
N THR A 93 12.53 0.53 82.20
CA THR A 93 13.51 1.59 81.86
C THR A 93 14.04 1.78 80.42
N SER A 94 13.64 2.94 79.90
CA SER A 94 14.30 3.81 78.92
C SER A 94 14.49 3.28 77.50
N GLU A 95 14.44 4.25 76.58
CA GLU A 95 14.72 4.05 75.17
C GLU A 95 16.11 3.37 74.95
N ARG A 96 16.37 2.97 73.69
CA ARG A 96 17.67 2.86 72.99
C ARG A 96 18.22 1.37 72.72
N ASN A 97 18.56 0.71 71.54
CA ASN A 97 18.81 0.92 70.04
C ASN A 97 18.49 -0.27 69.03
N SER A 98 18.47 -0.05 67.67
CA SER A 98 19.51 -0.49 66.62
C SER A 98 19.22 -0.28 65.08
N ILE A 99 20.27 -0.21 64.21
CA ILE A 99 20.18 -0.25 62.72
C ILE A 99 20.14 -1.69 62.18
N LEU A 100 19.29 -1.98 61.20
CA LEU A 100 19.31 -3.21 60.39
C LEU A 100 20.27 -3.09 59.19
N MET A 101 21.29 -3.96 59.14
CA MET A 101 22.01 -4.28 57.90
C MET A 101 21.15 -5.27 57.07
N PRO A 102 20.93 -5.05 55.76
CA PRO A 102 20.21 -5.98 54.90
C PRO A 102 21.11 -7.13 54.40
N ASP A 103 20.54 -8.31 54.19
CA ASP A 103 21.23 -9.48 53.65
C ASP A 103 21.79 -9.22 52.24
N ARG A 104 23.11 -9.34 52.06
CA ARG A 104 23.81 -8.96 50.81
C ARG A 104 24.95 -9.90 50.37
N VAL A 105 24.72 -11.22 50.46
CA VAL A 105 25.26 -12.16 49.46
C VAL A 105 24.18 -13.20 49.17
N GLN A 106 23.66 -13.25 47.94
CA GLN A 106 22.72 -14.29 47.54
C GLN A 106 23.49 -15.46 46.90
N VAL A 107 24.04 -16.30 47.78
CA VAL A 107 24.61 -17.59 47.39
C VAL A 107 23.47 -18.53 47.02
N LYS A 108 23.39 -18.92 45.75
CA LYS A 108 22.36 -19.84 45.26
C LYS A 108 23.03 -21.14 44.84
N VAL A 109 22.94 -22.16 45.69
CA VAL A 109 23.08 -23.54 45.21
C VAL A 109 22.00 -23.72 44.15
N VAL A 110 22.42 -23.92 42.90
CA VAL A 110 21.51 -24.40 41.87
C VAL A 110 21.31 -25.87 42.16
N GLU A 111 20.13 -26.26 42.62
CA GLU A 111 19.76 -27.67 42.74
C GLU A 111 19.55 -28.26 41.34
N SER A 112 20.65 -28.50 40.63
CA SER A 112 20.69 -29.53 39.60
C SER A 112 20.29 -30.84 40.26
N ALA A 113 19.25 -31.49 39.75
CA ALA A 113 18.75 -32.75 40.29
C ALA A 113 19.89 -33.79 40.39
N LEU A 114 19.96 -34.51 41.51
CA LEU A 114 20.99 -35.50 41.89
C LEU A 114 21.72 -36.11 40.68
N VAL A 115 22.86 -35.51 40.31
CA VAL A 115 23.53 -35.82 39.04
C VAL A 115 24.02 -37.26 39.09
N PRO A 116 23.42 -38.19 38.32
CA PRO A 116 23.90 -39.56 38.26
C PRO A 116 25.14 -39.59 37.39
N ALA A 117 26.18 -40.30 37.80
CA ALA A 117 27.35 -40.52 36.96
C ALA A 117 26.94 -41.15 35.62
N LEU A 118 27.17 -40.42 34.52
CA LEU A 118 26.95 -40.91 33.16
C LEU A 118 28.06 -41.91 32.78
N ASN A 119 27.64 -43.03 32.22
CA ASN A 119 28.41 -43.75 31.21
C ASN A 119 27.65 -43.51 29.89
N ASP A 120 28.33 -43.06 28.83
CA ASP A 120 27.74 -42.80 27.51
C ASP A 120 27.25 -44.13 26.85
N ASP A 121 26.29 -44.18 25.91
CA ASP A 121 25.72 -43.17 24.99
C ASP A 121 24.15 -43.17 24.97
N PHE A 122 23.48 -42.20 24.28
CA PHE A 122 22.29 -42.34 23.36
C PHE A 122 21.36 -41.08 23.26
N ASP A 123 20.34 -41.10 22.36
CA ASP A 123 19.49 -39.98 21.86
C ASP A 123 17.93 -40.30 21.82
N PRO A 124 17.07 -39.98 20.81
CA PRO A 124 16.13 -38.82 20.76
C PRO A 124 14.58 -39.03 21.00
N SER A 125 13.88 -37.88 21.17
CA SER A 125 12.53 -37.48 20.61
C SER A 125 11.18 -37.49 21.42
N VAL A 126 10.32 -36.48 21.11
CA VAL A 126 8.85 -36.23 21.40
C VAL A 126 8.34 -36.11 22.88
N THR A 127 7.23 -35.44 23.29
CA THR A 127 5.96 -34.90 22.67
C THR A 127 5.36 -33.63 23.39
N LYS A 128 4.09 -33.18 23.10
CA LYS A 128 3.45 -31.83 23.39
C LYS A 128 2.14 -31.91 24.29
N ILE A 129 1.08 -31.07 24.42
CA ILE A 129 0.33 -30.02 23.63
C ILE A 129 -0.68 -29.15 24.52
N ARG A 130 -0.80 -27.79 24.35
CA ARG A 130 -1.90 -26.81 24.74
C ARG A 130 -2.32 -26.66 26.26
N VAL A 131 -3.32 -25.87 26.78
CA VAL A 131 -4.63 -25.24 26.30
C VAL A 131 -5.05 -23.89 27.03
N ASN A 132 -6.35 -23.51 27.07
CA ASN A 132 -7.02 -22.20 27.47
C ASN A 132 -8.46 -22.46 28.08
N PRO A 133 -9.49 -21.57 28.30
CA PRO A 133 -9.74 -20.10 28.06
C PRO A 133 -10.65 -19.34 29.15
N LEU A 134 -11.48 -18.33 28.76
CA LEU A 134 -12.64 -17.62 29.43
C LEU A 134 -12.38 -16.46 30.46
N ILE A 135 -13.16 -15.35 30.69
CA ILE A 135 -14.47 -14.73 30.27
C ILE A 135 -15.73 -15.18 31.11
N ASN A 136 -16.79 -14.41 31.53
CA ASN A 136 -17.46 -13.08 31.24
C ASN A 136 -17.95 -12.35 32.58
N GLU A 137 -18.96 -11.44 32.83
CA GLU A 137 -20.14 -10.75 32.16
C GLU A 137 -20.78 -9.57 33.02
N LEU A 138 -21.87 -8.89 32.56
CA LEU A 138 -22.99 -8.13 33.26
C LEU A 138 -22.77 -6.67 33.82
N SER A 139 -23.72 -5.70 33.88
CA SER A 139 -25.14 -5.41 33.43
C SER A 139 -25.52 -3.95 33.87
N SER A 140 -26.63 -3.20 33.60
CA SER A 140 -27.85 -3.08 32.71
C SER A 140 -28.36 -1.59 32.84
N ASP A 141 -29.54 -1.02 32.50
CA ASP A 141 -30.90 -1.42 32.00
C ASP A 141 -31.64 -0.25 31.22
N GLN A 142 -32.97 0.01 31.39
CA GLN A 142 -33.82 0.79 30.43
C GLN A 142 -34.73 1.94 31.00
N GLY A 143 -35.13 2.92 30.15
CA GLY A 143 -36.15 3.96 30.46
C GLY A 143 -36.33 5.12 29.44
N VAL A 144 -37.06 4.90 28.33
CA VAL A 144 -37.12 5.78 27.11
C VAL A 144 -37.90 7.10 27.23
N ALA A 145 -37.35 8.23 26.73
CA ALA A 145 -38.07 9.24 25.88
C ALA A 145 -37.22 10.44 25.32
N LYS A 146 -36.96 10.43 24.00
CA LYS A 146 -36.71 11.57 23.05
C LYS A 146 -35.98 12.86 23.53
N ASN A 147 -34.76 13.09 23.00
CA ASN A 147 -34.53 14.03 21.86
C ASN A 147 -33.08 14.03 21.35
N PHE A 148 -32.94 14.14 20.02
CA PHE A 148 -31.75 14.46 19.19
C PHE A 148 -30.33 14.46 19.82
N GLN A 149 -29.56 13.41 19.53
CA GLN A 149 -28.08 13.45 19.50
C GLN A 149 -27.55 12.34 18.56
N GLY A 150 -26.35 12.52 17.97
CA GLY A 150 -25.88 11.63 16.91
C GLY A 150 -24.48 11.92 16.35
N ALA A 151 -23.51 12.24 17.21
CA ALA A 151 -22.08 12.21 16.88
C ALA A 151 -21.25 12.31 18.19
N GLU A 152 -20.80 11.17 18.72
CA GLU A 152 -19.73 11.17 19.72
C GLU A 152 -18.37 11.14 19.01
N VAL A 153 -17.41 11.90 19.54
CA VAL A 153 -16.02 11.89 19.07
C VAL A 153 -15.16 11.31 20.19
N THR A 154 -14.57 10.15 19.96
CA THR A 154 -13.63 9.52 20.91
C THR A 154 -12.31 10.30 20.93
N VAL A 155 -12.25 11.37 21.72
CA VAL A 155 -11.06 12.23 21.84
C VAL A 155 -10.00 11.54 22.71
N GLY A 156 -9.13 10.78 22.05
CA GLY A 156 -7.84 10.38 22.62
C GLY A 156 -6.87 11.57 22.67
N GLU A 157 -6.80 12.20 23.84
CA GLU A 157 -5.72 13.07 24.34
C GLU A 157 -5.34 14.38 23.60
N THR A 158 -5.01 15.40 24.39
CA THR A 158 -4.29 16.64 24.03
C THR A 158 -4.69 17.35 22.72
N THR A 159 -5.79 18.11 22.77
CA THR A 159 -6.15 19.07 21.70
C THR A 159 -5.27 20.34 21.75
N THR A 160 -4.03 20.22 21.25
CA THR A 160 -3.20 21.38 20.91
C THR A 160 -3.92 22.21 19.84
N ARG A 161 -4.39 23.41 20.19
CA ARG A 161 -5.07 24.33 19.25
C ARG A 161 -4.07 24.90 18.23
N VAL A 162 -3.81 24.15 17.16
CA VAL A 162 -3.07 24.64 16.00
C VAL A 162 -3.94 25.66 15.26
N ASN A 163 -3.75 26.94 15.56
CA ASN A 163 -4.36 28.02 14.78
C ASN A 163 -3.88 27.91 13.33
N ALA A 164 -4.80 27.64 12.40
CA ALA A 164 -4.48 27.56 10.98
C ALA A 164 -3.98 28.92 10.47
N VAL A 165 -2.70 29.00 10.12
CA VAL A 165 -2.08 30.22 9.60
C VAL A 165 -2.53 30.43 8.16
N VAL A 166 -3.62 31.18 7.98
CA VAL A 166 -4.08 31.64 6.67
C VAL A 166 -3.08 32.68 6.16
N ARG A 167 -2.15 32.26 5.29
CA ARG A 167 -1.26 33.19 4.60
C ARG A 167 -2.06 34.01 3.58
N PRO A 168 -2.00 35.34 3.60
CA PRO A 168 -2.63 36.15 2.56
C PRO A 168 -1.91 35.95 1.22
N THR A 169 -2.65 36.12 0.13
CA THR A 169 -2.06 36.19 -1.20
C THR A 169 -1.23 37.46 -1.31
N GLN A 170 0.10 37.31 -1.39
CA GLN A 170 1.03 38.39 -1.73
C GLN A 170 0.70 38.97 -3.11
N LEU A 171 0.72 40.30 -3.22
CA LEU A 171 0.52 41.01 -4.48
C LEU A 171 1.87 41.33 -5.14
N PRO A 172 2.00 41.22 -6.47
CA PRO A 172 3.28 41.43 -7.15
C PRO A 172 3.75 42.89 -7.14
N VAL A 173 2.86 43.85 -6.85
CA VAL A 173 3.18 45.26 -6.53
C VAL A 173 2.15 45.79 -5.52
N PRO A 174 2.46 46.85 -4.74
CA PRO A 174 1.51 47.46 -3.82
C PRO A 174 0.23 47.96 -4.51
N ALA A 175 -0.92 47.65 -3.90
CA ALA A 175 -2.25 48.00 -4.38
C ALA A 175 -2.96 49.02 -3.48
N VAL A 176 -3.75 49.90 -4.09
CA VAL A 176 -4.67 50.82 -3.39
C VAL A 176 -6.01 50.15 -3.09
N LYS A 177 -6.46 49.25 -3.97
CA LYS A 177 -7.68 48.45 -3.79
C LYS A 177 -7.70 47.21 -4.69
N ILE A 178 -8.39 46.17 -4.24
CA ILE A 178 -8.85 45.08 -5.09
C ILE A 178 -10.12 45.55 -5.83
N ARG A 179 -10.19 45.30 -7.14
CA ARG A 179 -11.37 45.58 -7.97
C ARG A 179 -12.39 44.46 -7.84
N ASN A 180 -11.95 43.23 -8.08
CA ASN A 180 -12.72 42.00 -7.99
C ASN A 180 -11.77 40.80 -8.02
N ILE A 181 -12.22 39.66 -7.53
CA ILE A 181 -11.59 38.36 -7.77
C ILE A 181 -12.63 37.51 -8.48
N VAL A 182 -12.23 36.87 -9.59
CA VAL A 182 -13.07 35.91 -10.33
C VAL A 182 -12.41 34.55 -10.20
N GLY A 183 -13.18 33.49 -10.01
CA GLY A 183 -12.66 32.13 -9.97
C GLY A 183 -13.54 31.15 -10.72
N GLU A 184 -12.92 30.07 -11.16
CA GLU A 184 -13.57 28.90 -11.76
C GLU A 184 -12.95 27.63 -11.17
N VAL A 185 -13.67 26.51 -11.27
CA VAL A 185 -13.20 25.22 -10.76
C VAL A 185 -12.71 24.39 -11.94
N ARG A 186 -11.49 23.85 -11.82
CA ARG A 186 -10.80 23.04 -12.83
C ARG A 186 -10.38 21.70 -12.25
N ASN A 187 -10.13 20.74 -13.15
CA ASN A 187 -9.53 19.44 -12.85
C ASN A 187 -10.25 18.71 -11.70
N VAL A 188 -11.58 18.71 -11.74
CA VAL A 188 -12.42 18.05 -10.73
C VAL A 188 -12.31 16.54 -10.91
N THR A 189 -11.90 15.83 -9.86
CA THR A 189 -11.94 14.36 -9.80
C THR A 189 -12.87 13.93 -8.67
N ALA A 190 -13.48 12.77 -8.84
CA ALA A 190 -14.40 12.19 -7.88
C ALA A 190 -14.17 10.68 -7.77
N GLU A 191 -14.20 10.16 -6.55
CA GLU A 191 -14.03 8.74 -6.24
C GLU A 191 -15.19 8.31 -5.35
N VAL A 192 -15.95 7.29 -5.79
CA VAL A 192 -17.03 6.71 -4.98
C VAL A 192 -16.43 5.59 -4.13
N ILE A 193 -16.55 5.73 -2.82
CA ILE A 193 -16.23 4.70 -1.84
C ILE A 193 -17.52 4.30 -1.11
N LYS A 194 -17.45 3.31 -0.22
CA LYS A 194 -18.63 2.90 0.55
C LYS A 194 -19.22 4.06 1.36
N ASP A 195 -20.50 4.33 1.13
CA ASP A 195 -21.34 5.36 1.76
C ASP A 195 -20.84 6.81 1.60
N LYS A 196 -19.85 7.08 0.74
CA LYS A 196 -19.25 8.42 0.57
C LYS A 196 -18.69 8.65 -0.84
N VAL A 197 -18.62 9.92 -1.24
CA VAL A 197 -17.84 10.37 -2.41
C VAL A 197 -16.71 11.27 -1.93
N ILE A 198 -15.48 11.03 -2.37
CA ILE A 198 -14.33 11.94 -2.23
C ILE A 198 -14.28 12.82 -3.49
N ILE A 199 -14.08 14.13 -3.32
CA ILE A 199 -13.99 15.11 -4.40
C ILE A 199 -12.71 15.92 -4.23
N GLN A 200 -11.95 16.06 -5.32
CA GLN A 200 -10.74 16.88 -5.37
C GLN A 200 -10.79 17.81 -6.58
N GLY A 201 -10.02 18.89 -6.57
CA GLY A 201 -9.90 19.78 -7.71
C GLY A 201 -9.10 21.05 -7.42
N ILE A 202 -9.09 21.97 -8.38
CA ILE A 202 -8.35 23.23 -8.30
C ILE A 202 -9.29 24.41 -8.53
N ILE A 203 -9.30 25.37 -7.61
CA ILE A 203 -9.92 26.67 -7.84
C ILE A 203 -8.88 27.58 -8.50
N HIS A 204 -9.06 27.84 -9.80
CA HIS A 204 -8.27 28.81 -10.55
C HIS A 204 -8.91 30.18 -10.41
N LYS A 205 -8.21 31.16 -9.84
CA LYS A 205 -8.73 32.52 -9.63
C LYS A 205 -7.83 33.59 -10.23
N GLN A 206 -8.45 34.62 -10.78
CA GLN A 206 -7.76 35.86 -11.20
C GLN A 206 -8.11 37.01 -10.26
N VAL A 207 -7.07 37.63 -9.70
CA VAL A 207 -7.18 38.76 -8.77
C VAL A 207 -6.95 40.05 -9.54
N PHE A 208 -8.00 40.87 -9.72
CA PHE A 208 -7.89 42.17 -10.38
C PHE A 208 -7.74 43.28 -9.33
N PHE A 209 -6.70 44.10 -9.45
CA PHE A 209 -6.35 45.12 -8.46
C PHE A 209 -5.86 46.42 -9.11
N VAL A 210 -5.82 47.51 -8.33
CA VAL A 210 -5.34 48.82 -8.76
C VAL A 210 -4.04 49.14 -8.03
N GLY A 211 -2.95 49.36 -8.76
CA GLY A 211 -1.66 49.73 -8.19
C GLY A 211 -1.63 51.16 -7.62
N ILE A 212 -0.57 51.51 -6.89
CA ILE A 212 -0.31 52.87 -6.39
C ILE A 212 -0.15 53.93 -7.50
N ASP A 213 0.10 53.50 -8.73
CA ASP A 213 0.12 54.30 -9.95
C ASP A 213 -1.25 54.46 -10.63
N GLY A 214 -2.32 53.90 -10.03
CA GLY A 214 -3.67 53.88 -10.60
C GLY A 214 -3.88 52.84 -11.71
N ILE A 215 -2.85 52.09 -12.10
CA ILE A 215 -2.97 51.11 -13.20
C ILE A 215 -3.63 49.83 -12.69
N VAL A 216 -4.66 49.38 -13.41
CA VAL A 216 -5.31 48.09 -13.17
C VAL A 216 -4.40 46.96 -13.62
N ARG A 217 -4.16 45.99 -12.73
CA ARG A 217 -3.35 44.79 -12.96
C ARG A 217 -4.14 43.54 -12.59
N HIS A 218 -3.68 42.40 -13.06
CA HIS A 218 -4.18 41.08 -12.65
C HIS A 218 -3.07 40.05 -12.60
N PHE A 219 -3.32 38.95 -11.87
CA PHE A 219 -2.54 37.73 -11.90
C PHE A 219 -3.47 36.55 -11.57
N SER A 220 -3.06 35.34 -11.96
CA SER A 220 -3.73 34.09 -11.61
C SER A 220 -3.09 33.42 -10.40
N GLU A 221 -3.91 32.71 -9.62
CA GLU A 221 -3.47 31.83 -8.53
C GLU A 221 -4.33 30.55 -8.56
N ASP A 222 -3.71 29.39 -8.33
CA ASP A 222 -4.40 28.11 -8.20
C ASP A 222 -4.46 27.69 -6.73
N VAL A 223 -5.64 27.28 -6.25
CA VAL A 223 -5.85 26.78 -4.88
C VAL A 223 -6.47 25.38 -4.95
N PRO A 224 -5.73 24.30 -4.61
CA PRO A 224 -6.29 22.96 -4.56
C PRO A 224 -7.27 22.81 -3.39
N PHE A 225 -8.29 21.99 -3.58
CA PHE A 225 -9.22 21.59 -2.53
C PHE A 225 -9.44 20.07 -2.55
N SER A 226 -9.85 19.53 -1.41
CA SER A 226 -10.31 18.16 -1.24
C SER A 226 -11.42 18.14 -0.19
N THR A 227 -12.45 17.33 -0.41
CA THR A 227 -13.58 17.16 0.51
C THR A 227 -14.25 15.80 0.30
N PHE A 228 -15.23 15.49 1.13
CA PHE A 228 -16.11 14.34 0.94
C PHE A 228 -17.57 14.73 1.20
N VAL A 229 -18.48 13.97 0.57
CA VAL A 229 -19.93 14.02 0.84
C VAL A 229 -20.36 12.62 1.25
N ASP A 230 -21.06 12.52 2.37
CA ASP A 230 -21.68 11.28 2.83
C ASP A 230 -22.93 11.00 1.97
N ILE A 231 -22.94 9.88 1.24
CA ILE A 231 -24.01 9.44 0.35
C ILE A 231 -24.34 7.98 0.70
N PRO A 232 -25.27 7.72 1.64
CA PRO A 232 -25.59 6.37 2.08
C PRO A 232 -26.04 5.46 0.92
N GLY A 233 -25.54 4.23 0.91
CA GLY A 233 -25.79 3.26 -0.18
C GLY A 233 -24.91 3.44 -1.41
N ALA A 234 -24.01 4.44 -1.46
CA ALA A 234 -23.01 4.54 -2.52
C ALA A 234 -21.95 3.42 -2.39
N GLU A 235 -21.57 2.81 -3.52
CA GLU A 235 -20.55 1.77 -3.59
C GLU A 235 -19.55 2.03 -4.74
N PRO A 236 -18.31 1.50 -4.67
CA PRO A 236 -17.32 1.64 -5.74
C PRO A 236 -17.85 1.14 -7.10
N GLY A 237 -17.60 1.90 -8.16
CA GLY A 237 -18.07 1.61 -9.52
C GLY A 237 -19.43 2.21 -9.88
N MET A 238 -20.17 2.80 -8.94
CA MET A 238 -21.33 3.62 -9.27
C MET A 238 -20.92 4.91 -10.01
N ASN A 239 -21.80 5.43 -10.86
CA ASN A 239 -21.58 6.70 -11.55
C ASN A 239 -21.70 7.85 -10.55
N VAL A 240 -20.92 8.91 -10.76
CA VAL A 240 -20.97 10.12 -9.93
C VAL A 240 -20.99 11.38 -10.79
N GLN A 241 -21.90 12.29 -10.46
CA GLN A 241 -21.99 13.63 -11.04
C GLN A 241 -21.62 14.63 -9.94
N VAL A 242 -20.64 15.52 -10.22
CA VAL A 242 -20.18 16.53 -9.27
C VAL A 242 -20.29 17.92 -9.90
N HIS A 243 -21.00 18.81 -9.21
CA HIS A 243 -21.24 20.18 -9.64
C HIS A 243 -20.73 21.15 -8.57
N PRO A 244 -19.47 21.59 -8.65
CA PRO A 244 -18.89 22.54 -7.72
C PRO A 244 -19.17 23.99 -8.15
N LEU A 245 -19.69 24.79 -7.22
CA LEU A 245 -20.08 26.19 -7.42
C LEU A 245 -19.31 27.09 -6.45
N ILE A 246 -18.61 28.08 -6.97
CA ILE A 246 -18.00 29.14 -6.15
C ILE A 246 -19.11 30.15 -5.82
N GLU A 247 -19.78 29.93 -4.68
CA GLU A 247 -20.83 30.81 -4.17
C GLU A 247 -20.30 32.22 -3.93
N LYS A 248 -19.08 32.34 -3.35
CA LYS A 248 -18.50 33.64 -3.03
C LYS A 248 -16.99 33.62 -2.85
N ILE A 249 -16.32 34.67 -3.34
CA ILE A 249 -14.96 35.01 -2.93
C ILE A 249 -15.01 36.28 -2.08
N LEU A 250 -14.82 36.13 -0.77
CA LEU A 250 -14.63 37.24 0.16
C LEU A 250 -13.14 37.60 0.21
N PHE A 251 -12.82 38.90 0.20
CA PHE A 251 -11.44 39.36 0.23
C PHE A 251 -11.26 40.64 1.06
N HIS A 252 -10.07 40.79 1.64
CA HIS A 252 -9.66 41.99 2.38
C HIS A 252 -8.19 42.31 2.07
N LEU A 253 -7.92 43.55 1.65
CA LEU A 253 -6.59 44.06 1.37
C LEU A 253 -5.93 44.52 2.69
N SER A 254 -4.66 44.19 2.89
CA SER A 254 -3.86 44.63 4.04
C SER A 254 -3.61 46.14 4.00
N ALA A 255 -3.36 46.74 5.17
CA ALA A 255 -3.16 48.20 5.29
C ALA A 255 -1.88 48.73 4.60
N ASP A 256 -0.91 47.86 4.31
CA ASP A 256 0.29 48.15 3.52
C ASP A 256 0.07 48.01 2.00
N GLY A 257 -1.11 47.52 1.57
CA GLY A 257 -1.43 47.27 0.16
C GLY A 257 -0.68 46.09 -0.48
N LEU A 258 0.08 45.29 0.28
CA LEU A 258 0.94 44.21 -0.25
C LEU A 258 0.29 42.83 -0.27
N SER A 259 -0.85 42.64 0.40
CA SER A 259 -1.37 41.29 0.67
C SER A 259 -2.90 41.25 0.75
N VAL A 260 -3.50 40.14 0.30
CA VAL A 260 -4.96 39.93 0.32
C VAL A 260 -5.32 38.68 1.11
N ILE A 261 -6.03 38.86 2.22
CA ILE A 261 -6.71 37.75 2.90
C ILE A 261 -7.91 37.37 2.04
N GLN A 262 -8.04 36.10 1.67
CA GLN A 262 -9.11 35.60 0.81
C GLN A 262 -9.80 34.40 1.46
N LYS A 263 -11.12 34.35 1.35
CA LYS A 263 -11.96 33.23 1.81
C LYS A 263 -12.90 32.85 0.68
N ILE A 264 -12.72 31.66 0.12
CA ILE A 264 -13.52 31.15 -1.00
C ILE A 264 -14.55 30.19 -0.41
N ILE A 265 -15.83 30.51 -0.59
CA ILE A 265 -16.94 29.64 -0.23
C ILE A 265 -17.25 28.81 -1.48
N LEU A 266 -17.00 27.51 -1.39
CA LEU A 266 -17.27 26.53 -2.45
C LEU A 266 -18.39 25.63 -1.97
N GLU A 267 -19.51 25.61 -2.70
CA GLU A 267 -20.51 24.57 -2.58
C GLU A 267 -20.17 23.43 -3.54
N VAL A 268 -20.27 22.19 -3.09
CA VAL A 268 -20.08 21.00 -3.93
C VAL A 268 -21.35 20.18 -3.85
N PHE A 269 -22.14 20.17 -4.92
CA PHE A 269 -23.24 19.23 -5.10
C PHE A 269 -22.71 17.93 -5.71
N VAL A 270 -23.18 16.80 -5.19
CA VAL A 270 -22.81 15.46 -5.59
C VAL A 270 -24.06 14.61 -5.77
N LYS A 271 -24.07 13.78 -6.82
CA LYS A 271 -25.11 12.79 -7.09
C LYS A 271 -24.48 11.47 -7.48
N VAL A 272 -24.92 10.38 -6.85
CA VAL A 272 -24.51 9.01 -7.17
C VAL A 272 -25.66 8.30 -7.87
N THR A 273 -25.39 7.71 -9.03
CA THR A 273 -26.38 6.97 -9.83
C THR A 273 -25.83 5.65 -10.35
N GLN A 274 -26.71 4.68 -10.59
CA GLN A 274 -26.36 3.42 -11.24
C GLN A 274 -27.37 3.07 -12.33
N PHE A 275 -26.92 2.36 -13.37
CA PHE A 275 -27.84 1.79 -14.36
C PHE A 275 -28.30 0.41 -13.90
N ILE A 276 -29.61 0.23 -13.73
CA ILE A 276 -30.21 -1.07 -13.44
C ILE A 276 -31.17 -1.49 -14.56
N GLN A 277 -31.43 -2.79 -14.65
CA GLN A 277 -32.53 -3.34 -15.44
C GLN A 277 -33.71 -3.57 -14.51
N VAL A 278 -34.84 -2.91 -14.75
CA VAL A 278 -36.00 -2.96 -13.84
C VAL A 278 -37.30 -2.90 -14.62
N GLY A 279 -38.29 -3.68 -14.21
CA GLY A 279 -39.64 -3.59 -14.75
C GLY A 279 -40.47 -2.53 -14.01
N LEU A 280 -41.46 -1.95 -14.68
CA LEU A 280 -42.28 -0.86 -14.14
C LEU A 280 -43.77 -1.20 -14.15
N GLU A 281 -44.54 -0.58 -13.25
CA GLU A 281 -46.00 -0.61 -13.27
C GLU A 281 -46.55 0.49 -14.19
N LEU A 282 -47.34 0.11 -15.20
CA LEU A 282 -48.02 1.05 -16.10
C LEU A 282 -49.30 1.61 -15.45
N GLY A 283 -49.63 2.87 -15.74
CA GLY A 283 -50.81 3.51 -15.15
C GLY A 283 -51.10 4.93 -15.65
N THR A 284 -51.68 5.76 -14.79
CA THR A 284 -52.20 7.10 -15.14
C THR A 284 -51.21 8.25 -14.93
N GLY A 285 -49.93 7.96 -14.68
CA GLY A 285 -48.90 8.95 -14.39
C GLY A 285 -48.33 9.68 -15.61
N PRO A 286 -47.14 10.31 -15.47
CA PRO A 286 -46.49 11.04 -16.56
C PRO A 286 -46.18 10.11 -17.73
N LEU A 287 -46.20 10.67 -18.94
CA LEU A 287 -45.71 9.98 -20.13
C LEU A 287 -44.18 10.08 -20.13
N LEU A 288 -43.50 8.94 -20.11
CA LEU A 288 -42.05 8.85 -20.03
C LEU A 288 -41.49 8.22 -21.31
N LEU A 289 -40.39 8.76 -21.82
CA LEU A 289 -39.58 8.14 -22.86
C LEU A 289 -38.55 7.23 -22.18
N LEU A 290 -38.69 5.91 -22.37
CA LEU A 290 -37.99 4.89 -21.61
C LEU A 290 -37.20 3.94 -22.54
N PRO A 291 -35.93 3.64 -22.24
CA PRO A 291 -35.16 2.65 -22.98
C PRO A 291 -35.55 1.22 -22.53
N ARG A 292 -36.53 0.64 -23.22
CA ARG A 292 -36.90 -0.78 -23.06
C ARG A 292 -35.71 -1.63 -23.51
N VAL A 293 -35.35 -2.63 -22.72
CA VAL A 293 -34.37 -3.65 -23.11
C VAL A 293 -35.06 -4.63 -24.05
N VAL A 294 -34.54 -4.75 -25.27
CA VAL A 294 -35.00 -5.74 -26.26
C VAL A 294 -34.34 -7.09 -25.99
N GLY A 295 -33.04 -7.06 -25.70
CA GLY A 295 -32.27 -8.23 -25.29
C GLY A 295 -30.82 -7.88 -24.95
N GLU A 296 -30.08 -8.87 -24.47
CA GLU A 296 -28.64 -8.79 -24.23
C GLU A 296 -27.98 -10.14 -24.51
N GLY A 297 -26.69 -10.12 -24.83
CA GLY A 297 -25.90 -11.33 -25.05
C GLY A 297 -24.40 -11.05 -24.94
N ALA A 298 -23.64 -12.06 -24.48
CA ALA A 298 -22.19 -12.07 -24.50
C ALA A 298 -21.70 -13.20 -25.41
N LYS A 299 -20.58 -12.98 -26.10
CA LYS A 299 -19.93 -14.03 -26.90
C LYS A 299 -18.42 -13.78 -27.01
N GLN A 300 -17.66 -14.85 -26.82
CA GLN A 300 -16.23 -14.90 -27.07
C GLN A 300 -15.94 -15.32 -28.52
N GLU A 301 -14.89 -14.75 -29.10
CA GLU A 301 -14.33 -15.11 -30.41
C GLU A 301 -12.81 -15.36 -30.25
N LEU A 302 -12.30 -16.44 -30.84
CA LEU A 302 -10.88 -16.81 -30.77
C LEU A 302 -10.20 -16.49 -32.10
N VAL A 303 -9.40 -15.43 -32.13
CA VAL A 303 -8.67 -14.99 -33.32
C VAL A 303 -7.23 -15.52 -33.26
N GLU A 304 -6.93 -16.50 -34.12
CA GLU A 304 -5.58 -17.09 -34.26
C GLU A 304 -4.88 -16.56 -35.52
N THR A 305 -3.69 -15.99 -35.37
CA THR A 305 -2.82 -15.56 -36.49
C THR A 305 -1.41 -16.14 -36.35
N ILE A 306 -0.69 -16.20 -37.47
CA ILE A 306 0.77 -16.40 -37.51
C ILE A 306 1.35 -15.19 -38.23
N GLU A 307 2.09 -14.37 -37.48
CA GLU A 307 2.68 -13.13 -37.98
C GLU A 307 4.16 -13.33 -38.32
N THR A 308 4.64 -12.64 -39.36
CA THR A 308 6.04 -12.67 -39.78
C THR A 308 6.82 -11.50 -39.17
N LEU A 309 7.73 -11.80 -38.25
CA LEU A 309 8.58 -10.79 -37.62
C LEU A 309 9.61 -10.24 -38.62
N THR A 310 9.63 -8.92 -38.78
CA THR A 310 10.54 -8.18 -39.68
C THR A 310 12.02 -8.29 -39.29
N THR A 311 12.31 -8.75 -38.07
CA THR A 311 13.65 -9.03 -37.55
C THR A 311 13.60 -10.34 -36.76
N PRO A 312 14.55 -11.27 -36.96
CA PRO A 312 14.57 -12.53 -36.21
C PRO A 312 14.64 -12.34 -34.68
N ALA A 313 13.66 -12.88 -33.97
CA ALA A 313 13.57 -12.89 -32.52
C ALA A 313 14.32 -14.07 -31.90
N LEU A 314 14.96 -13.81 -30.76
CA LEU A 314 15.42 -14.81 -29.80
C LEU A 314 14.28 -15.25 -28.86
N LYS A 315 13.44 -14.29 -28.43
CA LYS A 315 12.22 -14.51 -27.66
C LYS A 315 11.24 -13.35 -27.82
N ILE A 316 9.96 -13.61 -27.58
CA ILE A 316 8.96 -12.57 -27.30
C ILE A 316 9.06 -12.18 -25.82
N ASP A 317 8.75 -10.92 -25.50
CA ASP A 317 8.73 -10.40 -24.13
C ASP A 317 7.28 -10.19 -23.66
N GLU A 318 6.49 -9.46 -24.44
CA GLU A 318 5.05 -9.28 -24.24
C GLU A 318 4.32 -8.94 -25.56
N ILE A 319 3.00 -9.09 -25.59
CA ILE A 319 2.14 -8.54 -26.65
C ILE A 319 1.04 -7.74 -25.98
N ARG A 320 0.92 -6.46 -26.34
CA ARG A 320 -0.16 -5.58 -25.85
C ARG A 320 -1.19 -5.40 -26.96
N GLY A 321 -2.46 -5.68 -26.67
CA GLY A 321 -3.56 -5.52 -27.61
C GLY A 321 -4.55 -4.44 -27.18
N GLU A 322 -5.15 -3.77 -28.16
CA GLU A 322 -6.33 -2.90 -27.99
C GLU A 322 -7.31 -3.11 -29.14
N LEU A 323 -8.60 -2.81 -28.90
CA LEU A 323 -9.66 -2.98 -29.90
C LEU A 323 -10.02 -1.62 -30.51
N ARG A 324 -9.90 -1.53 -31.84
CA ARG A 324 -10.12 -0.32 -32.64
C ARG A 324 -11.25 -0.50 -33.64
N ASN A 325 -11.77 0.63 -34.13
CA ASN A 325 -12.71 0.70 -35.26
C ASN A 325 -13.92 -0.23 -35.10
N ILE A 326 -14.47 -0.31 -33.88
CA ILE A 326 -15.65 -1.14 -33.61
C ILE A 326 -16.84 -0.63 -34.43
N GLN A 327 -17.43 -1.51 -35.22
CA GLN A 327 -18.60 -1.27 -36.04
C GLN A 327 -19.67 -2.32 -35.73
N THR A 328 -20.94 -1.93 -35.89
CA THR A 328 -22.10 -2.76 -35.56
C THR A 328 -23.13 -2.69 -36.67
N ASP A 329 -23.69 -3.83 -37.03
CA ASP A 329 -24.87 -3.91 -37.91
C ASP A 329 -25.93 -4.80 -37.26
N VAL A 330 -27.21 -4.54 -37.57
CA VAL A 330 -28.35 -5.26 -37.00
C VAL A 330 -29.21 -5.82 -38.11
N ILE A 331 -29.33 -7.13 -38.13
CA ILE A 331 -30.31 -7.86 -38.94
C ILE A 331 -31.33 -8.49 -37.97
N PRO A 332 -32.52 -8.94 -38.44
CA PRO A 332 -33.51 -9.54 -37.55
C PRO A 332 -32.92 -10.65 -36.67
N ASP A 333 -33.17 -10.54 -35.36
CA ASP A 333 -32.71 -11.45 -34.29
C ASP A 333 -31.18 -11.57 -34.10
N LYS A 334 -30.35 -10.77 -34.79
CA LYS A 334 -28.87 -10.87 -34.70
C LYS A 334 -28.16 -9.52 -34.76
N VAL A 335 -27.14 -9.37 -33.92
CA VAL A 335 -26.17 -8.26 -34.01
C VAL A 335 -24.85 -8.77 -34.58
N ILE A 336 -24.34 -8.08 -35.60
CA ILE A 336 -23.00 -8.26 -36.14
C ILE A 336 -22.10 -7.23 -35.46
N VAL A 337 -20.97 -7.67 -34.91
CA VAL A 337 -19.94 -6.76 -34.36
C VAL A 337 -18.63 -7.03 -35.07
N GLN A 338 -18.00 -5.98 -35.59
CA GLN A 338 -16.76 -6.03 -36.35
C GLN A 338 -15.74 -5.03 -35.78
N GLY A 339 -14.46 -5.27 -35.99
CA GLY A 339 -13.41 -4.35 -35.54
C GLY A 339 -12.01 -4.81 -35.89
N ILE A 340 -11.02 -4.13 -35.34
CA ILE A 340 -9.60 -4.44 -35.52
C ILE A 340 -8.95 -4.65 -34.15
N ILE A 341 -8.29 -5.80 -33.97
CA ILE A 341 -7.37 -6.05 -32.86
C ILE A 341 -6.03 -5.45 -33.27
N HIS A 342 -5.70 -4.30 -32.69
CA HIS A 342 -4.38 -3.69 -32.86
C HIS A 342 -3.42 -4.25 -31.82
N LYS A 343 -2.27 -4.76 -32.25
CA LYS A 343 -1.27 -5.41 -31.39
C LYS A 343 0.08 -4.72 -31.50
N GLN A 344 0.74 -4.57 -30.36
CA GLN A 344 2.14 -4.17 -30.23
C GLN A 344 2.91 -5.34 -29.64
N ILE A 345 3.72 -6.00 -30.48
CA ILE A 345 4.52 -7.17 -30.17
C ILE A 345 5.90 -6.68 -29.73
N PHE A 346 6.28 -6.92 -28.48
CA PHE A 346 7.61 -6.58 -27.95
C PHE A 346 8.47 -7.84 -27.88
N PHE A 347 9.68 -7.78 -28.43
CA PHE A 347 10.55 -8.94 -28.55
C PHE A 347 12.04 -8.58 -28.45
N VAL A 348 12.87 -9.58 -28.19
CA VAL A 348 14.33 -9.46 -28.18
C VAL A 348 14.87 -10.14 -29.42
N ASP A 349 15.69 -9.45 -30.20
CA ASP A 349 16.32 -10.01 -31.41
C ASP A 349 17.56 -10.88 -31.10
N LEU A 350 18.12 -11.51 -32.14
CA LEU A 350 19.31 -12.37 -32.02
C LEU A 350 20.57 -11.59 -31.56
N ASP A 351 20.61 -10.27 -31.72
CA ASP A 351 21.68 -9.40 -31.22
C ASP A 351 21.45 -8.94 -29.76
N ASN A 352 20.39 -9.47 -29.10
CA ASN A 352 19.94 -9.13 -27.75
C ASN A 352 19.43 -7.67 -27.60
N LEU A 353 18.93 -7.07 -28.69
CA LEU A 353 18.30 -5.75 -28.67
C LEU A 353 16.78 -5.88 -28.56
N ALA A 354 16.17 -5.02 -27.73
CA ALA A 354 14.71 -4.93 -27.65
C ALA A 354 14.12 -4.25 -28.90
N ARG A 355 13.06 -4.84 -29.45
CA ARG A 355 12.33 -4.42 -30.65
C ARG A 355 10.83 -4.37 -30.36
N HIS A 356 10.09 -3.68 -31.23
CA HIS A 356 8.65 -3.83 -31.31
C HIS A 356 8.17 -3.87 -32.76
N GLN A 357 7.05 -4.56 -33.01
CA GLN A 357 6.35 -4.61 -34.29
C GLN A 357 4.85 -4.44 -34.04
N ALA A 358 4.16 -3.73 -34.94
CA ALA A 358 2.72 -3.53 -34.89
C ALA A 358 2.01 -4.46 -35.88
N GLU A 359 0.87 -5.03 -35.49
CA GLU A 359 0.02 -5.89 -36.32
C GLU A 359 -1.45 -5.48 -36.12
N ASP A 360 -2.20 -5.32 -37.21
CA ASP A 360 -3.65 -5.04 -37.19
C ASP A 360 -4.41 -6.25 -37.73
N VAL A 361 -5.25 -6.90 -36.91
CA VAL A 361 -6.02 -8.10 -37.29
C VAL A 361 -7.52 -7.80 -37.24
N PRO A 362 -8.26 -7.91 -38.35
CA PRO A 362 -9.71 -7.74 -38.33
C PRO A 362 -10.40 -8.91 -37.61
N PHE A 363 -11.46 -8.62 -36.86
CA PHE A 363 -12.35 -9.62 -36.27
C PHE A 363 -13.82 -9.30 -36.59
N SER A 364 -14.66 -10.33 -36.59
CA SER A 364 -16.10 -10.21 -36.84
C SER A 364 -16.83 -11.34 -36.13
N LEU A 365 -17.81 -11.01 -35.29
CA LEU A 365 -18.68 -11.99 -34.64
C LEU A 365 -20.17 -11.69 -34.84
N PHE A 366 -20.98 -12.70 -34.58
CA PHE A 366 -22.45 -12.63 -34.63
C PHE A 366 -22.99 -13.06 -33.27
N LEU A 367 -23.81 -12.21 -32.64
CA LEU A 367 -24.57 -12.51 -31.44
C LEU A 367 -26.03 -12.71 -31.80
N ASP A 368 -26.62 -13.80 -31.33
CA ASP A 368 -28.05 -14.07 -31.44
C ASP A 368 -28.79 -13.35 -30.31
N ILE A 369 -29.58 -12.33 -30.63
CA ILE A 369 -30.34 -11.52 -29.67
C ILE A 369 -31.79 -11.41 -30.19
N PRO A 370 -32.69 -12.34 -29.82
CA PRO A 370 -34.05 -12.37 -30.34
C PRO A 370 -34.80 -11.06 -30.13
N GLY A 371 -35.59 -10.65 -31.13
CA GLY A 371 -36.39 -9.43 -31.12
C GLY A 371 -35.68 -8.16 -31.59
N VAL A 372 -34.35 -8.17 -31.83
CA VAL A 372 -33.67 -7.00 -32.41
C VAL A 372 -34.02 -6.81 -33.88
N VAL A 373 -34.11 -5.54 -34.28
CA VAL A 373 -34.42 -5.10 -35.65
C VAL A 373 -33.55 -3.90 -36.02
N PRO A 374 -33.33 -3.59 -37.31
CA PRO A 374 -32.60 -2.39 -37.72
C PRO A 374 -33.15 -1.11 -37.06
N GLY A 375 -32.28 -0.32 -36.44
CA GLY A 375 -32.65 0.94 -35.77
C GLY A 375 -32.87 0.86 -34.26
N VAL A 376 -32.59 -0.27 -33.60
CA VAL A 376 -32.45 -0.34 -32.13
C VAL A 376 -31.16 0.35 -31.66
N ASP A 377 -31.18 0.93 -30.46
CA ASP A 377 -30.02 1.54 -29.81
C ASP A 377 -29.13 0.43 -29.20
N LEU A 378 -27.92 0.24 -29.74
CA LEU A 378 -26.96 -0.75 -29.23
C LEU A 378 -25.95 -0.14 -28.24
N GLN A 379 -25.61 -0.94 -27.22
CA GLN A 379 -24.48 -0.69 -26.32
C GLN A 379 -23.55 -1.90 -26.37
N VAL A 380 -22.35 -1.69 -26.91
CA VAL A 380 -21.35 -2.74 -27.14
C VAL A 380 -20.15 -2.52 -26.22
N HIS A 381 -19.79 -3.58 -25.50
CA HIS A 381 -18.70 -3.60 -24.53
C HIS A 381 -17.74 -4.73 -24.92
N PRO A 382 -16.73 -4.44 -25.77
CA PRO A 382 -15.76 -5.43 -26.22
C PRO A 382 -14.50 -5.41 -25.33
N LEU A 383 -13.95 -6.58 -25.04
CA LEU A 383 -12.84 -6.82 -24.13
C LEU A 383 -11.86 -7.85 -24.73
N ILE A 384 -10.56 -7.66 -24.52
CA ILE A 384 -9.57 -8.73 -24.73
C ILE A 384 -9.39 -9.44 -23.39
N GLU A 385 -9.80 -10.70 -23.30
CA GLU A 385 -9.61 -11.52 -22.08
C GLU A 385 -8.15 -12.01 -21.95
N GLY A 386 -7.50 -12.27 -23.08
CA GLY A 386 -6.13 -12.78 -23.10
C GLY A 386 -5.50 -12.81 -24.48
N ILE A 387 -4.16 -12.75 -24.49
CA ILE A 387 -3.31 -12.92 -25.67
C ILE A 387 -2.29 -13.99 -25.34
N PHE A 388 -2.40 -15.15 -26.00
CA PHE A 388 -1.46 -16.26 -25.87
C PHE A 388 -0.60 -16.32 -27.13
N PHE A 389 0.69 -16.64 -27.01
CA PHE A 389 1.61 -16.62 -28.14
C PHE A 389 2.69 -17.71 -28.05
N GLU A 390 3.19 -18.12 -29.21
CA GLU A 390 4.14 -19.21 -29.39
C GLU A 390 5.09 -18.85 -30.55
N LEU A 391 6.38 -18.69 -30.27
CA LEU A 391 7.40 -18.39 -31.29
C LEU A 391 7.81 -19.70 -31.98
N LEU A 392 7.23 -19.97 -33.15
CA LEU A 392 7.41 -21.22 -33.90
C LEU A 392 8.79 -21.32 -34.56
N SER A 393 9.28 -20.19 -35.04
CA SER A 393 10.65 -20.01 -35.55
C SER A 393 11.08 -18.56 -35.25
N PRO A 394 12.37 -18.20 -35.38
CA PRO A 394 12.83 -16.83 -35.12
C PRO A 394 12.06 -15.74 -35.90
N THR A 395 11.39 -16.07 -37.00
CA THR A 395 10.60 -15.13 -37.80
C THR A 395 9.09 -15.38 -37.79
N GLU A 396 8.60 -16.46 -37.18
CA GLU A 396 7.17 -16.84 -37.24
C GLU A 396 6.57 -16.89 -35.82
N LEU A 397 5.67 -15.94 -35.53
CA LEU A 397 5.02 -15.80 -34.24
C LEU A 397 3.55 -16.18 -34.35
N ARG A 398 3.18 -17.32 -33.77
CA ARG A 398 1.77 -17.72 -33.60
C ARG A 398 1.16 -16.97 -32.42
N GLN A 399 -0.08 -16.52 -32.59
CA GLN A 399 -0.81 -15.73 -31.62
C GLN A 399 -2.27 -16.17 -31.57
N LYS A 400 -2.87 -16.14 -30.38
CA LYS A 400 -4.27 -16.47 -30.10
C LYS A 400 -4.83 -15.38 -29.20
N VAL A 401 -5.76 -14.57 -29.71
CA VAL A 401 -6.45 -13.52 -28.94
C VAL A 401 -7.86 -13.99 -28.64
N VAL A 402 -8.25 -13.94 -27.37
CA VAL A 402 -9.64 -14.15 -26.95
C VAL A 402 -10.29 -12.78 -26.79
N VAL A 403 -11.32 -12.52 -27.60
CA VAL A 403 -12.12 -11.29 -27.55
C VAL A 403 -13.51 -11.65 -27.05
N GLU A 404 -13.89 -11.17 -25.87
CA GLU A 404 -15.30 -11.17 -25.44
C GLU A 404 -15.98 -9.91 -25.96
N VAL A 405 -17.21 -10.04 -26.44
CA VAL A 405 -18.07 -8.89 -26.70
C VAL A 405 -19.43 -9.12 -26.03
N PHE A 406 -19.78 -8.21 -25.12
CA PHE A 406 -21.13 -8.07 -24.59
C PHE A 406 -21.89 -7.00 -25.37
N VAL A 407 -23.13 -7.30 -25.76
CA VAL A 407 -24.05 -6.38 -26.43
C VAL A 407 -25.37 -6.31 -25.68
N LYS A 408 -25.85 -5.10 -25.45
CA LYS A 408 -27.22 -4.81 -25.03
C LYS A 408 -27.95 -4.03 -26.12
N ALA A 409 -29.16 -4.48 -26.47
CA ALA A 409 -30.05 -3.78 -27.38
C ALA A 409 -31.19 -3.12 -26.59
N THR A 410 -31.43 -1.85 -26.88
CA THR A 410 -32.49 -1.04 -26.26
C THR A 410 -33.33 -0.31 -27.31
N GLU A 411 -34.57 0.01 -26.96
CA GLU A 411 -35.50 0.76 -27.80
C GLU A 411 -36.20 1.83 -26.95
N ALA A 412 -36.12 3.09 -27.39
CA ALA A 412 -36.82 4.19 -26.72
C ALA A 412 -38.33 4.18 -27.05
N ILE A 413 -39.15 3.70 -26.11
CA ILE A 413 -40.63 3.68 -26.20
C ILE A 413 -41.26 4.74 -25.28
N GLN A 414 -42.48 5.18 -25.57
CA GLN A 414 -43.23 6.10 -24.72
C GLN A 414 -44.31 5.35 -23.93
N GLU A 415 -44.26 5.42 -22.60
CA GLU A 415 -45.20 4.73 -21.71
C GLU A 415 -45.62 5.59 -20.52
N ARG A 416 -46.81 5.30 -19.93
CA ARG A 416 -47.27 5.97 -18.71
C ARG A 416 -47.05 5.09 -17.48
N VAL A 417 -46.27 5.60 -16.53
CA VAL A 417 -45.80 4.81 -15.37
C VAL A 417 -46.41 5.32 -14.07
N VAL A 418 -46.67 4.42 -13.12
CA VAL A 418 -47.13 4.77 -11.77
C VAL A 418 -46.00 5.42 -10.95
N VAL A 419 -46.27 6.61 -10.43
CA VAL A 419 -45.42 7.31 -9.45
C VAL A 419 -45.85 6.90 -8.04
N GLY A 420 -44.90 6.56 -7.17
CA GLY A 420 -45.19 6.05 -5.83
C GLY A 420 -44.01 6.17 -4.87
N SER A 421 -44.00 5.38 -3.79
CA SER A 421 -42.91 5.35 -2.81
C SER A 421 -41.79 4.36 -3.20
N GLY A 422 -41.50 4.25 -4.50
CA GLY A 422 -40.49 3.34 -5.04
C GLY A 422 -39.09 3.96 -5.10
N GLN A 423 -38.20 3.31 -5.86
CA GLN A 423 -36.85 3.83 -6.10
C GLN A 423 -36.91 5.11 -6.96
N LEU A 424 -36.02 6.06 -6.67
CA LEU A 424 -35.90 7.31 -7.42
C LEU A 424 -35.13 7.04 -8.73
N PHE A 425 -35.75 7.35 -9.88
CA PHE A 425 -35.12 7.21 -11.19
C PHE A 425 -35.00 8.55 -11.89
N LYS A 426 -33.89 8.74 -12.60
CA LYS A 426 -33.67 9.83 -13.54
C LYS A 426 -34.17 9.37 -14.91
N VAL A 427 -35.24 9.98 -15.38
CA VAL A 427 -35.99 9.59 -16.59
C VAL A 427 -36.32 10.80 -17.45
N GLN A 428 -36.66 10.57 -18.72
CA GLN A 428 -37.14 11.62 -19.60
C GLN A 428 -38.67 11.66 -19.60
N GLN A 429 -39.27 12.72 -19.07
CA GLN A 429 -40.70 12.96 -19.21
C GLN A 429 -40.99 13.65 -20.55
N VAL A 430 -41.97 13.14 -21.30
CA VAL A 430 -42.40 13.73 -22.56
C VAL A 430 -43.23 14.98 -22.28
N ILE A 431 -42.79 16.10 -22.83
CA ILE A 431 -43.48 17.40 -22.74
C ILE A 431 -44.39 17.58 -23.97
N GLY A 432 -43.91 17.19 -25.14
CA GLY A 432 -44.69 17.18 -26.37
C GLY A 432 -43.94 16.48 -27.50
N GLU A 433 -44.68 16.07 -28.52
CA GLU A 433 -44.15 15.48 -29.74
C GLU A 433 -44.78 16.14 -30.97
N GLY A 434 -44.10 16.03 -32.12
CA GLY A 434 -44.59 16.54 -33.38
C GLY A 434 -43.84 15.94 -34.56
N GLN A 435 -44.50 15.87 -35.70
CA GLN A 435 -43.92 15.37 -36.94
C GLN A 435 -44.22 16.32 -38.11
N LYS A 436 -43.31 16.41 -39.07
CA LYS A 436 -43.48 17.26 -40.25
C LYS A 436 -42.72 16.75 -41.45
N GLN A 437 -43.39 16.68 -42.60
CA GLN A 437 -42.75 16.44 -43.88
C GLN A 437 -42.17 17.74 -44.46
N VAL A 438 -41.03 17.64 -45.14
CA VAL A 438 -40.45 18.69 -45.98
C VAL A 438 -40.14 18.12 -47.36
N LEU A 439 -40.40 18.93 -48.40
CA LEU A 439 -40.02 18.65 -49.78
C LEU A 439 -38.84 19.54 -50.16
N ASN A 440 -37.71 18.91 -50.46
CA ASN A 440 -36.50 19.56 -50.95
C ASN A 440 -36.33 19.24 -52.45
N GLU A 441 -36.54 20.23 -53.31
CA GLU A 441 -36.27 20.13 -54.75
C GLU A 441 -34.94 20.79 -55.09
N SER A 442 -34.08 20.09 -55.83
CA SER A 442 -32.84 20.63 -56.41
C SER A 442 -32.71 20.27 -57.88
N VAL A 443 -31.87 21.03 -58.60
CA VAL A 443 -31.42 20.70 -59.95
C VAL A 443 -29.90 20.67 -59.91
N VAL A 444 -29.32 19.59 -60.42
CA VAL A 444 -27.90 19.26 -60.33
C VAL A 444 -27.33 19.19 -61.73
N THR A 445 -26.14 19.77 -61.93
CA THR A 445 -25.36 19.55 -63.13
C THR A 445 -24.43 18.35 -62.90
N LEU A 446 -24.59 17.31 -63.70
CA LEU A 446 -23.68 16.16 -63.71
C LEU A 446 -22.32 16.57 -64.30
N GLU A 447 -21.23 16.11 -63.68
CA GLU A 447 -19.86 16.37 -64.15
C GLU A 447 -19.57 15.78 -65.54
N ARG A 448 -20.37 14.80 -65.99
CA ARG A 448 -20.24 14.13 -67.29
C ARG A 448 -21.62 13.92 -67.93
N PRO A 449 -21.74 14.04 -69.27
CA PRO A 449 -22.95 13.68 -69.99
C PRO A 449 -23.39 12.23 -69.75
N ALA A 450 -24.67 12.03 -69.45
CA ALA A 450 -25.28 10.79 -69.02
C ALA A 450 -26.42 10.33 -69.94
N ILE A 451 -26.50 9.02 -70.18
CA ILE A 451 -27.64 8.38 -70.87
C ILE A 451 -28.81 8.19 -69.90
N LYS A 452 -28.50 7.87 -68.64
CA LYS A 452 -29.47 7.69 -67.55
C LYS A 452 -28.80 7.77 -66.18
N VAL A 453 -29.58 8.19 -65.18
CA VAL A 453 -29.30 7.88 -63.78
C VAL A 453 -29.71 6.43 -63.50
N ARG A 454 -28.90 5.69 -62.76
CA ARG A 454 -29.19 4.33 -62.29
C ARG A 454 -29.97 4.38 -60.97
N GLU A 455 -29.44 5.13 -60.02
CA GLU A 455 -29.89 5.17 -58.63
C GLU A 455 -29.39 6.47 -57.98
N ILE A 456 -30.11 6.97 -56.97
CA ILE A 456 -29.61 7.99 -56.07
C ILE A 456 -29.86 7.49 -54.66
N THR A 457 -28.80 7.15 -53.93
CA THR A 457 -28.91 6.89 -52.49
C THR A 457 -28.81 8.20 -51.73
N GLY A 458 -29.42 8.26 -50.56
CA GLY A 458 -29.41 9.46 -49.72
C GLY A 458 -29.44 9.13 -48.25
N GLU A 459 -28.77 9.96 -47.46
CA GLU A 459 -28.76 9.90 -46.00
C GLU A 459 -28.82 11.31 -45.40
N ILE A 460 -29.13 11.41 -44.11
CA ILE A 460 -29.31 12.69 -43.41
C ILE A 460 -28.16 12.87 -42.43
N ARG A 461 -27.30 13.87 -42.69
CA ARG A 461 -26.12 14.22 -41.91
C ARG A 461 -26.31 15.52 -41.14
N ASN A 462 -25.47 15.73 -40.13
CA ASN A 462 -25.31 17.01 -39.41
C ASN A 462 -26.64 17.59 -38.88
N ILE A 463 -27.51 16.71 -38.38
CA ILE A 463 -28.80 17.09 -37.80
C ILE A 463 -28.54 17.92 -36.54
N THR A 464 -29.15 19.09 -36.49
CA THR A 464 -29.14 19.99 -35.33
C THR A 464 -30.56 20.43 -35.01
N ALA A 465 -30.84 20.65 -33.73
CA ALA A 465 -32.15 21.04 -33.26
C ALA A 465 -32.07 22.12 -32.18
N GLN A 466 -32.97 23.11 -32.26
CA GLN A 466 -33.09 24.17 -31.27
C GLN A 466 -34.52 24.24 -30.77
N VAL A 467 -34.71 24.04 -29.46
CA VAL A 467 -35.99 24.21 -28.79
C VAL A 467 -36.22 25.69 -28.49
N ILE A 468 -37.36 26.22 -28.91
CA ILE A 468 -37.83 27.58 -28.64
C ILE A 468 -39.28 27.50 -28.09
N PRO A 469 -39.89 28.60 -27.59
CA PRO A 469 -41.26 28.55 -27.09
C PRO A 469 -42.24 27.97 -28.12
N ASP A 470 -42.93 26.90 -27.71
CA ASP A 470 -43.92 26.12 -28.47
C ASP A 470 -43.47 25.55 -29.83
N LYS A 471 -42.15 25.52 -30.13
CA LYS A 471 -41.62 25.01 -31.41
C LYS A 471 -40.22 24.42 -31.29
N VAL A 472 -39.88 23.54 -32.25
CA VAL A 472 -38.51 23.10 -32.51
C VAL A 472 -38.08 23.52 -33.91
N ILE A 473 -36.91 24.14 -34.02
CA ILE A 473 -36.20 24.33 -35.28
C ILE A 473 -35.35 23.08 -35.52
N VAL A 474 -35.47 22.44 -36.67
CA VAL A 474 -34.58 21.33 -37.09
C VAL A 474 -33.86 21.74 -38.36
N GLN A 475 -32.55 21.53 -38.40
CA GLN A 475 -31.68 21.81 -39.55
C GLN A 475 -30.77 20.61 -39.82
N GLY A 476 -30.35 20.41 -41.07
CA GLY A 476 -29.42 19.34 -41.43
C GLY A 476 -29.04 19.35 -42.90
N ILE A 477 -28.28 18.32 -43.30
CA ILE A 477 -27.81 18.13 -44.68
C ILE A 477 -28.33 16.80 -45.20
N ILE A 478 -28.96 16.83 -46.37
CA ILE A 478 -29.29 15.65 -47.17
C ILE A 478 -28.06 15.35 -48.02
N HIS A 479 -27.27 14.36 -47.64
CA HIS A 479 -26.16 13.89 -48.45
C HIS A 479 -26.70 12.87 -49.46
N LYS A 480 -26.41 13.07 -50.74
CA LYS A 480 -26.88 12.19 -51.83
C LYS A 480 -25.70 11.72 -52.66
N GLN A 481 -25.76 10.46 -53.06
CA GLN A 481 -24.80 9.84 -53.97
C GLN A 481 -25.53 9.39 -55.24
N ILE A 482 -25.26 10.10 -56.33
CA ILE A 482 -25.94 9.97 -57.62
C ILE A 482 -25.13 8.99 -58.48
N PHE A 483 -25.65 7.81 -58.75
CA PHE A 483 -25.03 6.82 -59.64
C PHE A 483 -25.63 6.92 -61.05
N TYR A 484 -24.81 7.13 -62.08
CA TYR A 484 -25.27 7.37 -63.44
C TYR A 484 -24.35 6.73 -64.49
N ILE A 485 -24.90 6.48 -65.69
CA ILE A 485 -24.17 5.89 -66.81
C ILE A 485 -23.91 6.98 -67.86
N SER A 486 -22.64 7.20 -68.21
CA SER A 486 -22.22 8.20 -69.17
C SER A 486 -22.64 7.88 -70.61
N THR A 487 -22.51 8.87 -71.51
CA THR A 487 -22.58 8.66 -72.97
C THR A 487 -21.52 7.71 -73.52
N GLU A 488 -20.45 7.44 -72.76
CA GLU A 488 -19.42 6.42 -73.03
C GLU A 488 -19.81 5.02 -72.50
N ASN A 489 -21.01 4.88 -71.92
CA ASN A 489 -21.53 3.67 -71.27
C ASN A 489 -20.67 3.19 -70.08
N ILE A 490 -20.08 4.12 -69.35
CA ILE A 490 -19.30 3.89 -68.12
C ILE A 490 -20.11 4.39 -66.91
N GLU A 491 -20.10 3.63 -65.82
CA GLU A 491 -20.74 4.03 -64.56
C GLU A 491 -19.87 5.02 -63.77
N PHE A 492 -20.48 6.12 -63.33
CA PHE A 492 -19.88 7.15 -62.48
C PHE A 492 -20.78 7.42 -61.28
N HIS A 493 -20.18 8.01 -60.23
CA HIS A 493 -20.91 8.52 -59.07
C HIS A 493 -20.60 10.01 -58.85
N GLN A 494 -21.55 10.77 -58.32
CA GLN A 494 -21.35 12.17 -57.92
C GLN A 494 -22.10 12.46 -56.62
N ALA A 495 -21.44 13.15 -55.69
CA ALA A 495 -22.00 13.53 -54.41
C ALA A 495 -22.67 14.91 -54.46
N GLU A 496 -23.72 15.11 -53.66
CA GLU A 496 -24.43 16.39 -53.51
C GLU A 496 -24.90 16.56 -52.05
N ASP A 497 -24.58 17.70 -51.42
CA ASP A 497 -25.04 18.08 -50.09
C ASP A 497 -26.13 19.17 -50.17
N LEU A 498 -27.39 18.78 -49.92
CA LEU A 498 -28.54 19.70 -49.95
C LEU A 498 -28.99 20.03 -48.53
N HIS A 499 -28.87 21.31 -48.14
CA HIS A 499 -29.23 21.76 -46.80
C HIS A 499 -30.76 21.89 -46.65
N PHE A 500 -31.29 21.54 -45.47
CA PHE A 500 -32.70 21.76 -45.11
C PHE A 500 -32.85 22.41 -43.73
N SER A 501 -33.96 23.11 -43.53
CA SER A 501 -34.33 23.77 -42.29
C SER A 501 -35.85 23.83 -42.19
N LEU A 502 -36.42 23.43 -41.06
CA LEU A 502 -37.87 23.45 -40.83
C LEU A 502 -38.22 23.77 -39.37
N PHE A 503 -39.46 24.18 -39.15
CA PHE A 503 -40.04 24.42 -37.83
C PHE A 503 -41.18 23.42 -37.59
N ILE A 504 -41.14 22.69 -36.48
CA ILE A 504 -42.25 21.87 -35.99
C ILE A 504 -42.88 22.58 -34.79
N ASP A 505 -44.20 22.73 -34.80
CA ASP A 505 -44.97 23.30 -33.71
C ASP A 505 -45.21 22.21 -32.65
N ILE A 506 -44.72 22.42 -31.43
CA ILE A 506 -44.78 21.46 -30.30
C ILE A 506 -45.15 22.25 -29.04
N PRO A 507 -46.44 22.32 -28.68
CA PRO A 507 -46.91 23.08 -27.52
C PRO A 507 -46.21 22.66 -26.22
N GLY A 508 -45.86 23.63 -25.38
CA GLY A 508 -45.12 23.41 -24.12
C GLY A 508 -43.61 23.25 -24.30
N ALA A 509 -43.10 23.19 -25.53
CA ALA A 509 -41.66 23.24 -25.77
C ALA A 509 -41.06 24.57 -25.27
N ALA A 510 -39.88 24.51 -24.64
CA ALA A 510 -39.20 25.66 -24.04
C ALA A 510 -37.67 25.53 -24.15
N PRO A 511 -36.92 26.66 -24.20
CA PRO A 511 -35.46 26.62 -24.21
C PRO A 511 -34.89 25.89 -22.98
N GLY A 512 -33.98 24.96 -23.21
CA GLY A 512 -33.35 24.14 -22.17
C GLY A 512 -33.94 22.74 -21.98
N LEU A 513 -35.09 22.43 -22.59
CA LEU A 513 -35.58 21.05 -22.70
C LEU A 513 -34.72 20.22 -23.66
N ASN A 514 -34.67 18.91 -23.44
CA ASN A 514 -34.04 17.98 -24.37
C ASN A 514 -34.91 17.80 -25.62
N VAL A 515 -34.29 17.39 -26.72
CA VAL A 515 -34.98 17.09 -27.97
C VAL A 515 -34.37 15.87 -28.67
N ASN A 516 -35.22 14.90 -29.01
CA ASN A 516 -34.88 13.75 -29.83
C ASN A 516 -35.45 13.97 -31.23
N VAL A 517 -34.66 13.77 -32.28
CA VAL A 517 -35.06 13.98 -33.68
C VAL A 517 -34.78 12.71 -34.48
N LYS A 518 -35.83 12.13 -35.06
CA LYS A 518 -35.76 10.95 -35.95
C LYS A 518 -36.25 11.33 -37.35
N PRO A 519 -35.35 11.77 -38.25
CA PRO A 519 -35.70 12.08 -39.63
C PRO A 519 -35.56 10.85 -40.53
N LEU A 520 -36.41 10.75 -41.55
CA LEU A 520 -36.49 9.65 -42.50
C LEU A 520 -36.67 10.21 -43.91
N ILE A 521 -35.83 9.78 -44.87
CA ILE A 521 -36.10 10.01 -46.29
C ILE A 521 -37.20 9.02 -46.70
N GLU A 522 -38.42 9.51 -46.89
CA GLU A 522 -39.56 8.68 -47.29
C GLU A 522 -39.53 8.35 -48.77
N THR A 523 -39.02 9.26 -49.60
CA THR A 523 -38.97 9.10 -51.06
C THR A 523 -37.93 10.04 -51.67
N LEU A 524 -37.17 9.53 -52.63
CA LEU A 524 -36.32 10.32 -53.51
C LEU A 524 -36.77 10.09 -54.95
N LEU A 525 -37.30 11.14 -55.60
CA LEU A 525 -37.68 11.14 -57.01
C LEU A 525 -36.65 11.93 -57.83
N PHE A 526 -36.36 11.48 -59.05
CA PHE A 526 -35.45 12.19 -59.95
C PHE A 526 -35.89 12.11 -61.41
N ASN A 527 -35.48 13.09 -62.21
CA ASN A 527 -35.68 13.13 -63.65
C ASN A 527 -34.46 13.76 -64.33
N LEU A 528 -33.84 13.02 -65.24
CA LEU A 528 -32.79 13.54 -66.11
C LEU A 528 -33.46 14.35 -67.23
N GLU A 529 -33.26 15.66 -67.25
CA GLU A 529 -33.95 16.60 -68.16
C GLU A 529 -33.21 16.74 -69.50
N ASP A 530 -31.88 16.67 -69.46
CA ASP A 530 -30.96 16.53 -70.59
C ASP A 530 -29.72 15.73 -70.13
N GLU A 531 -28.71 15.56 -70.99
CA GLU A 531 -27.54 14.72 -70.66
C GLU A 531 -26.76 15.16 -69.39
N THR A 532 -26.85 16.42 -68.94
CA THR A 532 -26.17 16.88 -67.71
C THR A 532 -27.10 17.48 -66.67
N THR A 533 -28.34 17.85 -67.00
CA THR A 533 -29.29 18.46 -66.06
C THR A 533 -30.17 17.42 -65.37
N LEU A 534 -29.98 17.22 -64.07
CA LEU A 534 -30.72 16.27 -63.23
C LEU A 534 -31.60 16.99 -62.21
N ARG A 535 -32.93 16.95 -62.38
CA ARG A 535 -33.90 17.39 -61.37
C ARG A 535 -34.10 16.31 -60.31
N GLN A 536 -34.17 16.71 -59.05
CA GLN A 536 -34.41 15.81 -57.91
C GLN A 536 -35.43 16.39 -56.94
N LYS A 537 -36.20 15.53 -56.26
CA LYS A 537 -37.15 15.87 -55.21
C LYS A 537 -37.01 14.85 -54.08
N VAL A 538 -36.55 15.31 -52.92
CA VAL A 538 -36.44 14.52 -51.69
C VAL A 538 -37.61 14.86 -50.78
N ILE A 539 -38.34 13.85 -50.29
CA ILE A 539 -39.35 14.00 -49.25
C ILE A 539 -38.78 13.42 -47.96
N ILE A 540 -38.78 14.24 -46.91
CA ILE A 540 -38.25 13.87 -45.59
C ILE A 540 -39.33 14.07 -44.54
N LEU A 541 -39.70 13.00 -43.83
CA LEU A 541 -40.45 13.07 -42.59
C LEU A 541 -39.49 13.31 -41.43
N VAL A 542 -39.71 14.36 -40.65
CA VAL A 542 -38.96 14.61 -39.42
C VAL A 542 -39.89 14.45 -38.23
N ASN A 543 -39.61 13.43 -37.40
CA ASN A 543 -40.28 13.21 -36.12
C ASN A 543 -39.44 13.83 -35.00
N VAL A 544 -40.10 14.47 -34.03
CA VAL A 544 -39.45 15.16 -32.91
C VAL A 544 -40.21 14.88 -31.62
N VAL A 545 -39.47 14.50 -30.57
CA VAL A 545 -39.99 14.37 -29.19
C VAL A 545 -39.19 15.32 -28.30
N VAL A 546 -39.89 16.18 -27.56
CA VAL A 546 -39.31 17.13 -26.59
C VAL A 546 -39.53 16.58 -25.18
N THR A 547 -38.45 16.48 -24.40
CA THR A 547 -38.47 15.84 -23.08
C THR A 547 -37.76 16.65 -22.00
N GLU A 548 -38.19 16.49 -20.75
CA GLU A 548 -37.54 17.05 -19.57
C GLU A 548 -36.84 15.92 -18.78
N SER A 549 -35.61 16.17 -18.32
CA SER A 549 -34.84 15.22 -17.50
C SER A 549 -35.24 15.37 -16.03
N VAL A 550 -36.08 14.46 -15.54
CA VAL A 550 -36.72 14.56 -14.21
C VAL A 550 -36.29 13.42 -13.29
N GLN A 551 -36.34 13.66 -11.97
CA GLN A 551 -36.16 12.63 -10.94
C GLN A 551 -37.52 12.25 -10.36
N ILE A 552 -37.99 11.02 -10.59
CA ILE A 552 -39.32 10.57 -10.18
C ILE A 552 -39.21 9.20 -9.47
N PRO A 553 -39.86 8.99 -8.32
CA PRO A 553 -39.92 7.69 -7.68
C PRO A 553 -40.98 6.80 -8.36
N LEU A 554 -40.53 5.76 -9.06
CA LEU A 554 -41.38 4.90 -9.89
C LEU A 554 -41.69 3.58 -9.18
N VAL A 555 -42.89 3.04 -9.42
CA VAL A 555 -43.27 1.72 -8.91
C VAL A 555 -42.74 0.62 -9.82
N VAL A 556 -42.06 -0.36 -9.22
CA VAL A 556 -41.51 -1.55 -9.88
C VAL A 556 -42.62 -2.54 -10.18
N GLY A 557 -42.62 -3.14 -11.37
CA GLY A 557 -43.65 -4.07 -11.84
C GLY A 557 -43.16 -5.02 -12.93
N GLU A 558 -44.06 -5.82 -13.49
CA GLU A 558 -43.73 -6.99 -14.34
C GLU A 558 -43.88 -6.72 -15.87
N PHE A 559 -44.03 -5.47 -16.32
CA PHE A 559 -44.40 -5.18 -17.73
C PHE A 559 -43.30 -5.53 -18.75
N ALA A 560 -42.16 -4.86 -18.65
CA ALA A 560 -41.00 -5.01 -19.52
C ALA A 560 -39.77 -4.44 -18.80
N LEU A 561 -38.58 -4.99 -19.04
CA LEU A 561 -37.35 -4.48 -18.46
C LEU A 561 -36.93 -3.18 -19.15
N PHE A 562 -36.59 -2.15 -18.36
CA PHE A 562 -36.02 -0.89 -18.83
C PHE A 562 -34.63 -0.67 -18.23
N LYS A 563 -33.68 -0.13 -19.01
CA LYS A 563 -32.35 0.26 -18.49
C LYS A 563 -32.43 1.68 -17.92
N LEU A 564 -32.76 1.80 -16.63
CA LEU A 564 -32.97 3.09 -15.98
C LEU A 564 -31.75 3.53 -15.17
N GLU A 565 -31.52 4.84 -15.10
CA GLU A 565 -30.56 5.46 -14.19
C GLU A 565 -31.24 5.65 -12.81
N GLN A 566 -30.98 4.72 -11.89
CA GLN A 566 -31.40 4.83 -10.50
C GLN A 566 -30.55 5.86 -9.77
N VAL A 567 -31.19 6.74 -9.02
CA VAL A 567 -30.53 7.69 -8.10
C VAL A 567 -30.36 6.99 -6.75
N ILE A 568 -29.11 6.84 -6.32
CA ILE A 568 -28.77 6.23 -5.03
C ILE A 568 -28.83 7.27 -3.92
N GLY A 569 -28.27 8.45 -4.19
CA GLY A 569 -28.39 9.60 -3.31
C GLY A 569 -27.80 10.86 -3.92
N GLU A 570 -28.19 12.00 -3.38
CA GLU A 570 -27.66 13.30 -3.71
C GLU A 570 -27.40 14.12 -2.43
N GLY A 571 -26.41 15.00 -2.47
CA GLY A 571 -25.98 15.75 -1.29
C GLY A 571 -25.14 16.97 -1.64
N PHE A 572 -25.17 17.97 -0.75
CA PHE A 572 -24.45 19.23 -0.90
C PHE A 572 -23.47 19.41 0.27
N ARG A 573 -22.26 19.86 -0.03
CA ARG A 573 -21.24 20.19 0.96
C ARG A 573 -20.64 21.56 0.67
N GLN A 574 -20.97 22.53 1.52
CA GLN A 574 -20.30 23.82 1.55
C GLN A 574 -18.96 23.67 2.29
N ILE A 575 -17.87 24.17 1.71
CA ILE A 575 -16.55 24.24 2.32
C ILE A 575 -15.94 25.63 2.19
N LEU A 576 -15.18 26.03 3.21
CA LEU A 576 -14.34 27.22 3.18
C LEU A 576 -12.95 26.84 2.68
N VAL A 577 -12.66 27.17 1.41
CA VAL A 577 -11.34 27.00 0.80
C VAL A 577 -10.50 28.25 1.09
N GLU A 578 -9.41 28.04 1.84
CA GLU A 578 -8.40 29.02 2.19
C GLU A 578 -7.05 28.55 1.67
N ARG A 579 -6.14 29.47 1.30
CA ARG A 579 -4.78 29.09 0.89
C ARG A 579 -3.97 28.63 2.10
N ARG A 580 -4.08 27.35 2.43
CA ARG A 580 -3.29 26.67 3.46
C ARG A 580 -2.00 26.13 2.86
N GLU A 581 -1.05 27.04 2.68
CA GLU A 581 0.35 26.63 2.59
C GLU A 581 0.71 25.93 3.92
N ARG A 582 1.38 24.77 3.88
CA ARG A 582 2.17 24.37 5.05
C ARG A 582 3.14 25.51 5.30
N VAL A 583 3.25 26.00 6.54
CA VAL A 583 4.33 26.95 6.89
C VAL A 583 5.62 26.33 6.36
N PRO A 584 6.38 27.01 5.48
CA PRO A 584 7.60 26.44 4.93
C PRO A 584 8.56 26.22 6.10
N VAL A 585 8.67 24.96 6.53
CA VAL A 585 9.39 24.59 7.74
C VAL A 585 10.84 25.03 7.51
N PRO A 586 11.37 25.99 8.28
CA PRO A 586 12.47 26.85 7.85
C PRO A 586 13.73 26.04 7.57
N VAL A 587 13.97 25.77 6.27
CA VAL A 587 14.80 24.68 5.69
C VAL A 587 15.39 23.77 6.77
N VAL A 588 14.52 22.90 7.31
CA VAL A 588 14.81 22.18 8.54
C VAL A 588 15.91 21.14 8.31
N ARG A 589 17.13 21.59 8.55
CA ARG A 589 18.35 20.79 8.71
C ARG A 589 18.34 20.16 10.10
N ASN A 590 17.36 19.27 10.36
CA ASN A 590 17.30 18.54 11.61
C ASN A 590 18.37 17.46 11.60
N VAL A 591 19.39 17.65 12.44
CA VAL A 591 20.20 16.57 12.99
C VAL A 591 19.42 16.03 14.19
N VAL A 592 18.90 14.81 14.09
CA VAL A 592 18.30 14.11 15.23
C VAL A 592 19.42 13.32 15.90
N VAL A 593 19.59 13.51 17.21
CA VAL A 593 20.55 12.76 18.02
C VAL A 593 19.82 11.99 19.11
N GLU A 594 20.28 10.77 19.37
CA GLU A 594 19.89 10.01 20.56
C GLU A 594 21.07 9.90 21.52
N VAL A 595 20.78 9.95 22.82
CA VAL A 595 21.76 9.70 23.88
C VAL A 595 21.69 8.22 24.24
N VAL A 596 22.64 7.44 23.74
CA VAL A 596 22.79 6.03 24.11
C VAL A 596 23.34 5.97 25.53
N VAL A 597 22.65 5.22 26.39
CA VAL A 597 23.07 4.91 27.76
C VAL A 597 23.44 3.43 27.80
N PRO A 598 24.74 3.07 27.74
CA PRO A 598 25.13 1.67 27.88
C PRO A 598 24.65 1.10 29.21
N PRO A 599 24.17 -0.15 29.24
CA PRO A 599 23.70 -0.75 30.49
C PRO A 599 24.86 -0.91 31.48
N ALA A 600 24.52 -1.05 32.77
CA ALA A 600 25.47 -1.53 33.77
C ALA A 600 26.08 -2.84 33.28
N GLY A 601 27.41 -2.87 33.11
CA GLY A 601 28.10 -4.04 32.59
C GLY A 601 27.96 -5.21 33.56
N VAL A 602 27.38 -6.32 33.11
CA VAL A 602 27.34 -7.54 33.93
C VAL A 602 28.78 -8.04 34.08
N VAL A 603 29.35 -7.87 35.27
CA VAL A 603 30.69 -8.37 35.58
C VAL A 603 30.55 -9.83 35.99
N SER A 604 30.69 -10.72 35.01
CA SER A 604 30.62 -12.16 35.20
C SER A 604 31.99 -12.80 35.07
N GLY A 605 32.34 -13.66 36.02
CA GLY A 605 33.46 -14.59 35.91
C GLY A 605 32.97 -16.02 36.03
N ARG A 606 33.58 -16.93 35.28
CA ARG A 606 33.38 -18.38 35.39
C ARG A 606 34.71 -19.06 35.59
N GLN A 607 34.78 -19.98 36.53
CA GLN A 607 35.93 -20.86 36.70
C GLN A 607 35.44 -22.30 36.89
N GLN A 608 36.05 -23.22 36.16
CA GLN A 608 35.89 -24.65 36.36
C GLN A 608 37.10 -25.19 37.13
N ILE A 609 36.89 -26.14 38.04
CA ILE A 609 37.96 -26.92 38.67
C ILE A 609 37.65 -28.41 38.59
N ILE A 610 38.72 -29.20 38.65
CA ILE A 610 38.66 -30.66 38.76
C ILE A 610 39.12 -31.05 40.16
N VAL A 611 38.29 -31.80 40.87
CA VAL A 611 38.60 -32.41 42.16
C VAL A 611 38.74 -33.91 41.95
N GLU A 612 39.97 -34.41 41.89
CA GLU A 612 40.24 -35.85 41.94
C GLU A 612 39.99 -36.39 43.35
N ASN A 613 39.29 -37.51 43.44
CA ASN A 613 39.04 -38.22 44.69
C ASN A 613 39.23 -39.73 44.51
N VAL A 614 39.68 -40.44 45.54
CA VAL A 614 39.74 -41.91 45.56
C VAL A 614 39.15 -42.38 46.87
N VAL A 615 38.05 -43.12 46.80
CA VAL A 615 37.38 -43.69 47.99
C VAL A 615 37.57 -45.21 48.01
N GLU A 616 37.96 -45.75 49.16
CA GLU A 616 37.98 -47.20 49.41
C GLU A 616 36.58 -47.65 49.82
N LEU A 617 36.05 -48.66 49.13
CA LEU A 617 34.78 -49.30 49.44
C LEU A 617 34.99 -50.29 50.59
N PRO A 618 34.08 -50.36 51.58
CA PRO A 618 34.28 -51.18 52.78
C PRO A 618 34.28 -52.70 52.50
N GLN A 619 33.81 -53.11 51.32
CA GLN A 619 33.88 -54.47 50.78
C GLN A 619 34.07 -54.38 49.25
N PRO A 620 34.65 -55.40 48.59
CA PRO A 620 34.77 -55.42 47.13
C PRO A 620 33.41 -55.33 46.43
N ALA A 621 33.32 -54.51 45.39
CA ALA A 621 32.16 -54.38 44.53
C ALA A 621 32.36 -55.11 43.20
N ILE A 622 31.32 -55.80 42.71
CA ILE A 622 31.27 -56.28 41.31
C ILE A 622 31.07 -55.11 40.35
N LYS A 623 30.22 -54.15 40.75
CA LYS A 623 29.90 -52.95 39.96
C LYS A 623 29.40 -51.82 40.85
N ILE A 624 29.65 -50.60 40.42
CA ILE A 624 28.96 -49.43 40.97
C ILE A 624 27.54 -49.42 40.37
N LYS A 625 26.54 -49.17 41.22
CA LYS A 625 25.15 -48.98 40.79
C LYS A 625 24.91 -47.51 40.45
N GLU A 626 25.44 -46.60 41.27
CA GLU A 626 25.19 -45.17 41.16
C GLU A 626 26.23 -44.38 41.97
N VAL A 627 26.55 -43.16 41.54
CA VAL A 627 27.17 -42.14 42.40
C VAL A 627 26.37 -40.87 42.23
N GLN A 628 25.96 -40.28 43.36
CA GLN A 628 25.25 -39.00 43.44
C GLN A 628 26.09 -38.02 44.26
N GLY A 629 26.06 -36.74 43.90
CA GLY A 629 26.67 -35.67 44.69
C GLY A 629 25.76 -34.45 44.82
N GLN A 630 25.88 -33.73 45.93
CA GLN A 630 25.21 -32.45 46.18
C GLN A 630 26.19 -31.46 46.80
N ILE A 631 26.20 -30.23 46.29
CA ILE A 631 26.98 -29.13 46.86
C ILE A 631 26.24 -28.52 48.05
N THR A 632 26.97 -28.29 49.15
CA THR A 632 26.44 -27.83 50.44
C THR A 632 27.39 -26.84 51.12
N ASP A 633 26.84 -26.06 52.07
CA ASP A 633 27.57 -25.08 52.89
C ASP A 633 28.43 -24.07 52.09
N LEU A 634 27.97 -23.68 50.89
CA LEU A 634 28.61 -22.66 50.05
C LEU A 634 28.75 -21.32 50.78
N ARG A 635 29.92 -20.69 50.61
CA ARG A 635 30.23 -19.32 51.07
C ARG A 635 31.04 -18.63 49.98
N ALA A 636 30.74 -17.36 49.70
CA ALA A 636 31.47 -16.57 48.73
C ALA A 636 31.79 -15.17 49.27
N ARG A 637 32.94 -14.62 48.87
CA ARG A 637 33.34 -13.24 49.18
C ARG A 637 34.34 -12.70 48.16
N VAL A 638 34.24 -11.41 47.86
CA VAL A 638 35.33 -10.64 47.25
C VAL A 638 36.53 -10.68 48.22
N ILE A 639 37.72 -11.00 47.72
CA ILE A 639 38.98 -10.96 48.51
C ILE A 639 39.97 -9.91 48.01
N PHE A 640 39.90 -9.60 46.72
CA PHE A 640 40.57 -8.49 46.07
C PHE A 640 39.57 -7.87 45.08
N ASN A 641 39.75 -6.60 44.70
CA ASN A 641 39.04 -6.09 43.53
C ASN A 641 39.34 -7.02 42.34
N ASP A 642 38.35 -7.20 41.47
CA ASP A 642 38.38 -8.16 40.35
C ASP A 642 38.41 -9.66 40.73
N SER A 643 38.26 -10.08 42.01
CA SER A 643 38.29 -11.52 42.35
C SER A 643 37.47 -11.96 43.59
N VAL A 644 36.68 -13.02 43.38
CA VAL A 644 35.81 -13.65 44.38
C VAL A 644 36.29 -15.08 44.67
N ILE A 645 36.47 -15.40 45.95
CA ILE A 645 36.71 -16.79 46.40
C ILE A 645 35.38 -17.41 46.85
N ILE A 646 35.18 -18.67 46.51
CA ILE A 646 34.03 -19.49 46.89
C ILE A 646 34.53 -20.77 47.54
N GLU A 647 33.92 -21.14 48.67
CA GLU A 647 34.31 -22.29 49.50
C GLU A 647 33.06 -23.12 49.81
N GLY A 648 33.16 -24.44 49.81
CA GLY A 648 32.00 -25.32 50.04
C GLY A 648 32.37 -26.79 50.18
N PHE A 649 31.34 -27.66 50.22
CA PHE A 649 31.51 -29.10 50.37
C PHE A 649 30.59 -29.90 49.44
N ILE A 650 31.15 -30.94 48.83
CA ILE A 650 30.40 -31.96 48.08
C ILE A 650 30.06 -33.09 49.06
N ASN A 651 28.78 -33.27 49.37
CA ASN A 651 28.29 -34.48 50.02
C ASN A 651 27.94 -35.48 48.92
N LYS A 652 28.58 -36.65 48.93
CA LYS A 652 28.52 -37.62 47.83
C LYS A 652 28.17 -39.00 48.38
N GLN A 653 27.17 -39.65 47.78
CA GLN A 653 26.78 -41.02 48.10
C GLN A 653 27.13 -41.95 46.93
N VAL A 654 27.92 -42.99 47.23
CA VAL A 654 28.27 -44.07 46.30
C VAL A 654 27.40 -45.27 46.65
N SER A 655 26.65 -45.79 45.67
CA SER A 655 25.89 -47.03 45.80
C SER A 655 26.48 -48.11 44.90
N PHE A 656 26.76 -49.28 45.44
CA PHE A 656 27.48 -50.35 44.75
C PHE A 656 26.89 -51.73 45.06
N VAL A 657 27.20 -52.72 44.21
CA VAL A 657 26.77 -54.11 44.36
C VAL A 657 27.95 -54.94 44.85
N GLY A 658 27.80 -55.64 45.97
CA GLY A 658 28.82 -56.55 46.51
C GLY A 658 29.00 -57.81 45.67
N ASP A 659 29.91 -58.69 46.10
CA ASP A 659 30.09 -60.04 45.55
C ASP A 659 28.95 -61.01 45.90
N ASP A 660 28.12 -60.64 46.88
CA ASP A 660 26.88 -61.32 47.29
C ASP A 660 25.61 -60.79 46.60
N ASP A 661 25.76 -60.01 45.51
CA ASP A 661 24.70 -59.29 44.79
C ASP A 661 23.88 -58.27 45.63
N ILE A 662 24.25 -58.02 46.90
CA ILE A 662 23.53 -57.05 47.75
C ILE A 662 24.01 -55.62 47.47
N VAL A 663 23.05 -54.74 47.18
CA VAL A 663 23.26 -53.30 47.02
C VAL A 663 23.55 -52.65 48.37
N ARG A 664 24.65 -51.90 48.45
CA ARG A 664 25.10 -51.13 49.62
C ARG A 664 25.38 -49.68 49.23
N SER A 665 25.42 -48.78 50.20
CA SER A 665 25.79 -47.38 49.99
C SER A 665 26.76 -46.87 51.05
N ILE A 666 27.65 -45.95 50.66
CA ILE A 666 28.56 -45.21 51.52
C ILE A 666 28.49 -43.71 51.18
N THR A 667 28.62 -42.84 52.18
CA THR A 667 28.53 -41.38 52.01
C THR A 667 29.82 -40.71 52.47
N GLU A 668 30.28 -39.72 51.72
CA GLU A 668 31.56 -39.03 51.86
C GLU A 668 31.36 -37.51 51.73
N ARG A 669 32.19 -36.70 52.38
CA ARG A 669 32.11 -35.23 52.35
C ARG A 669 33.47 -34.62 51.98
N ILE A 670 33.54 -34.00 50.79
CA ILE A 670 34.77 -33.47 50.19
C ILE A 670 34.73 -31.94 50.18
N PRO A 671 35.68 -31.23 50.83
CA PRO A 671 35.78 -29.77 50.74
C PRO A 671 36.32 -29.33 49.37
N PHE A 672 35.88 -28.17 48.90
CA PHE A 672 36.50 -27.49 47.75
C PHE A 672 36.59 -25.97 47.97
N SER A 673 37.50 -25.35 47.24
CA SER A 673 37.67 -23.90 47.17
C SER A 673 38.01 -23.53 45.73
N ILE A 674 37.43 -22.44 45.23
CA ILE A 674 37.61 -21.96 43.87
C ILE A 674 37.72 -20.43 43.86
N LEU A 675 38.69 -19.92 43.09
CA LEU A 675 38.88 -18.50 42.87
C LEU A 675 38.34 -18.14 41.49
N VAL A 676 37.40 -17.21 41.43
CA VAL A 676 36.79 -16.71 40.20
C VAL A 676 37.28 -15.29 39.97
N ASN A 677 37.94 -15.06 38.83
CA ASN A 677 38.32 -13.72 38.37
C ASN A 677 37.10 -13.06 37.72
N VAL A 678 36.70 -11.89 38.22
CA VAL A 678 35.48 -11.16 37.84
C VAL A 678 35.83 -9.68 37.61
N PRO A 679 36.42 -9.34 36.45
CA PRO A 679 36.94 -7.98 36.21
C PRO A 679 35.85 -6.91 36.36
N GLY A 680 36.10 -5.91 37.20
CA GLY A 680 35.18 -4.84 37.57
C GLY A 680 34.37 -5.07 38.86
N ILE A 681 34.52 -6.22 39.55
CA ILE A 681 33.87 -6.43 40.84
C ILE A 681 34.61 -5.72 41.98
N THR A 682 33.85 -5.09 42.89
CA THR A 682 34.38 -4.44 44.10
C THR A 682 33.74 -5.04 45.35
N ALA A 683 34.32 -4.80 46.52
CA ALA A 683 33.80 -5.32 47.79
C ALA A 683 32.36 -4.86 48.12
N ASP A 684 31.92 -3.72 47.56
CA ASP A 684 30.58 -3.15 47.76
C ASP A 684 29.59 -3.54 46.64
N THR A 685 30.05 -4.17 45.56
CA THR A 685 29.23 -4.63 44.43
C THR A 685 28.30 -5.75 44.88
N PRO A 686 26.96 -5.68 44.66
CA PRO A 686 26.09 -6.82 44.87
C PRO A 686 26.39 -7.89 43.81
N PHE A 687 26.60 -9.13 44.25
CA PHE A 687 26.84 -10.28 43.38
C PHE A 687 26.05 -11.52 43.81
N THR A 688 25.70 -12.33 42.82
CA THR A 688 25.16 -13.68 43.00
C THR A 688 26.26 -14.70 42.68
N VAL A 689 26.14 -15.89 43.26
CA VAL A 689 27.02 -17.01 42.99
C VAL A 689 26.20 -18.27 42.77
N SER A 690 26.41 -18.91 41.63
CA SER A 690 26.00 -20.27 41.33
C SER A 690 27.24 -21.16 41.33
N VAL A 691 27.14 -22.34 41.93
CA VAL A 691 28.14 -23.40 41.79
C VAL A 691 27.41 -24.67 41.45
N GLU A 692 27.83 -25.29 40.36
CA GLU A 692 27.19 -26.46 39.77
C GLU A 692 28.18 -27.64 39.72
N LEU A 693 27.67 -28.82 40.05
CA LEU A 693 28.37 -30.09 39.99
C LEU A 693 28.12 -30.67 38.60
N GLU A 694 28.96 -30.31 37.62
CA GLU A 694 28.72 -30.66 36.22
C GLU A 694 28.83 -32.17 35.95
N ASN A 695 29.78 -32.85 36.60
CA ASN A 695 30.00 -34.28 36.37
C ASN A 695 30.71 -34.97 37.56
N ILE A 696 30.33 -36.22 37.86
CA ILE A 696 31.16 -37.16 38.62
C ILE A 696 31.41 -38.37 37.73
N SER A 697 32.56 -38.39 37.07
CA SER A 697 33.03 -39.57 36.34
C SER A 697 33.80 -40.48 37.30
N PHE A 698 33.74 -41.80 37.10
CA PHE A 698 34.42 -42.74 37.99
C PHE A 698 34.98 -43.98 37.28
N THR A 699 35.92 -44.66 37.96
CA THR A 699 36.45 -45.95 37.54
C THR A 699 36.70 -46.82 38.77
N LEU A 700 36.08 -47.99 38.79
CA LEU A 700 36.28 -49.01 39.83
C LEU A 700 37.56 -49.80 39.54
N SER A 701 38.36 -50.06 40.56
CA SER A 701 39.58 -50.87 40.44
C SER A 701 39.26 -52.33 40.08
N PRO A 702 40.16 -53.06 39.38
CA PRO A 702 39.93 -54.47 39.02
C PRO A 702 39.76 -55.44 40.20
N ASP A 703 40.13 -55.04 41.42
CA ASP A 703 39.90 -55.80 42.65
C ASP A 703 38.63 -55.35 43.41
N GLY A 704 37.82 -54.47 42.80
CA GLY A 704 36.52 -54.02 43.30
C GLY A 704 36.57 -53.09 44.53
N ARG A 705 37.74 -52.71 45.04
CA ARG A 705 37.86 -52.01 46.34
C ARG A 705 38.06 -50.50 46.27
N PHE A 706 38.60 -49.95 45.19
CA PHE A 706 38.89 -48.52 45.08
C PHE A 706 38.11 -47.89 43.94
N LEU A 707 37.36 -46.84 44.25
CA LEU A 707 36.64 -46.04 43.26
C LEU A 707 37.38 -44.72 43.07
N ARG A 708 38.13 -44.59 41.98
CA ARG A 708 38.69 -43.32 41.54
C ARG A 708 37.58 -42.49 40.89
N GLN A 709 37.53 -41.22 41.21
CA GLN A 709 36.56 -40.25 40.71
C GLN A 709 37.26 -38.99 40.24
N ILE A 710 36.78 -38.44 39.14
CA ILE A 710 37.16 -37.13 38.64
C ILE A 710 35.88 -36.29 38.66
N ILE A 711 35.82 -35.37 39.64
CA ILE A 711 34.66 -34.53 39.90
C ILE A 711 34.90 -33.17 39.24
N VAL A 712 33.98 -32.75 38.39
CA VAL A 712 34.04 -31.47 37.68
C VAL A 712 33.06 -30.50 38.32
N ILE A 713 33.55 -29.33 38.72
CA ILE A 713 32.77 -28.28 39.39
C ILE A 713 32.97 -26.99 38.62
N ASN A 714 31.90 -26.29 38.32
CA ASN A 714 31.93 -24.97 37.69
C ASN A 714 31.26 -23.95 38.61
N ALA A 715 31.92 -22.81 38.80
CA ALA A 715 31.38 -21.71 39.57
C ALA A 715 31.27 -20.47 38.69
N GLU A 716 30.09 -19.87 38.68
CA GLU A 716 29.82 -18.58 38.08
C GLU A 716 29.56 -17.55 39.19
N VAL A 717 30.18 -16.40 39.04
CA VAL A 717 29.95 -15.20 39.87
C VAL A 717 29.48 -14.11 38.95
N THR A 718 28.34 -13.49 39.28
CA THR A 718 27.71 -12.46 38.46
C THR A 718 27.39 -11.25 39.32
N GLY A 719 28.01 -10.11 39.02
CA GLY A 719 27.78 -8.84 39.70
C GLY A 719 27.29 -7.73 38.76
N GLU A 720 26.64 -6.72 39.34
CA GLU A 720 26.27 -5.49 38.62
C GLU A 720 27.46 -4.51 38.61
N GLY A 721 28.16 -4.41 37.49
CA GLY A 721 29.30 -3.51 37.30
C GLY A 721 28.88 -2.06 37.03
N THR A 722 29.82 -1.14 37.19
CA THR A 722 29.59 0.30 36.99
C THR A 722 29.24 0.63 35.54
N ALA A 723 28.15 1.36 35.32
CA ALA A 723 27.70 1.73 33.97
C ALA A 723 28.67 2.70 33.27
N PRO A 724 28.97 2.51 31.97
CA PRO A 724 29.72 3.47 31.16
C PRO A 724 29.02 4.83 31.02
N THR A 725 29.79 5.88 30.72
CA THR A 725 29.23 7.21 30.44
C THR A 725 28.40 7.22 29.15
N PRO A 726 27.20 7.82 29.14
CA PRO A 726 26.37 7.95 27.94
C PRO A 726 27.07 8.73 26.81
N PHE A 727 26.71 8.42 25.55
CA PHE A 727 27.25 9.08 24.35
C PHE A 727 26.16 9.40 23.33
N GLN A 728 26.41 10.36 22.43
CA GLN A 728 25.46 10.79 21.41
C GLN A 728 25.76 10.17 20.04
N VAL A 729 24.70 9.81 19.32
CA VAL A 729 24.77 9.33 17.93
C VAL A 729 23.71 10.03 17.08
N VAL A 730 24.04 10.36 15.83
CA VAL A 730 23.08 10.96 14.89
C VAL A 730 22.20 9.87 14.27
N THR A 731 20.88 10.00 14.43
CA THR A 731 19.88 9.02 13.96
C THR A 731 19.16 9.47 12.69
N ASP A 732 19.08 10.79 12.47
CA ASP A 732 18.67 11.35 11.18
C ASP A 732 19.38 12.66 10.84
N VAL A 733 19.52 12.91 9.54
CA VAL A 733 19.92 14.21 8.99
C VAL A 733 19.01 14.50 7.80
N THR A 734 17.99 15.34 8.02
CA THR A 734 16.99 15.67 7.00
C THR A 734 17.26 17.04 6.39
N GLY A 735 16.99 17.21 5.09
CA GLY A 735 17.09 18.49 4.40
C GLY A 735 17.13 18.37 2.87
N PRO A 736 16.86 19.46 2.11
CA PRO A 736 16.81 19.41 0.65
C PRO A 736 18.15 19.01 0.03
N GLY A 737 18.17 17.90 -0.71
CA GLY A 737 19.37 17.37 -1.36
C GLY A 737 20.39 16.72 -0.43
N ILE A 738 20.03 16.47 0.84
CA ILE A 738 20.86 15.68 1.76
C ILE A 738 20.63 14.18 1.49
N VAL A 739 21.72 13.41 1.48
CA VAL A 739 21.73 11.95 1.33
C VAL A 739 22.47 11.36 2.54
N THR A 740 21.76 10.52 3.30
CA THR A 740 22.32 9.75 4.42
C THR A 740 22.49 8.27 4.06
N LYS A 741 23.53 7.63 4.59
CA LYS A 741 23.58 6.18 4.78
C LYS A 741 23.26 5.88 6.24
N LYS A 742 22.44 4.87 6.49
CA LYS A 742 22.05 4.45 7.83
C LYS A 742 22.22 2.95 8.03
N VAL A 743 22.38 2.55 9.28
CA VAL A 743 22.35 1.16 9.75
C VAL A 743 21.32 1.06 10.87
N LEU A 744 20.55 -0.01 10.92
CA LEU A 744 19.58 -0.25 12.00
C LEU A 744 20.31 -0.86 13.21
N VAL A 745 20.12 -0.28 14.39
CA VAL A 745 20.77 -0.71 15.62
C VAL A 745 19.76 -0.82 16.76
N ARG A 746 20.11 -1.59 17.79
CA ARG A 746 19.37 -1.73 19.04
C ARG A 746 20.23 -1.25 20.21
N ALA A 747 19.72 -0.32 21.01
CA ALA A 747 20.45 0.15 22.20
C ALA A 747 19.50 0.75 23.25
N PRO A 748 19.92 0.87 24.53
CA PRO A 748 19.22 1.67 25.52
C PRO A 748 19.48 3.16 25.27
N ILE A 749 18.42 3.95 25.16
CA ILE A 749 18.47 5.41 24.97
C ILE A 749 17.86 6.14 26.16
N GLN A 750 18.37 7.35 26.45
CA GLN A 750 17.83 8.22 27.50
C GLN A 750 16.57 8.93 26.99
N THR A 751 15.40 8.48 27.45
CA THR A 751 14.12 9.16 27.22
C THR A 751 13.81 10.12 28.38
N PRO A 752 12.80 11.02 28.25
CA PRO A 752 12.31 11.82 29.36
C PRO A 752 11.66 11.00 30.50
N THR A 753 11.32 9.73 30.24
CA THR A 753 10.66 8.81 31.16
C THR A 753 11.62 7.82 31.85
N GLY A 754 12.81 7.60 31.29
CA GLY A 754 13.81 6.68 31.85
C GLY A 754 14.88 6.30 30.83
N VAL A 755 15.52 5.15 31.02
CA VAL A 755 16.33 4.51 29.97
C VAL A 755 15.50 3.40 29.35
N GLU A 756 15.36 3.40 28.02
CA GLU A 756 14.53 2.45 27.29
C GLU A 756 15.32 1.80 26.15
N VAL A 757 15.30 0.47 26.06
CA VAL A 757 15.90 -0.25 24.92
C VAL A 757 14.97 -0.12 23.71
N ARG A 758 15.49 0.42 22.61
CA ARG A 758 14.75 0.58 21.36
C ARG A 758 15.62 0.23 20.16
N GLU A 759 14.97 -0.11 19.06
CA GLU A 759 15.58 -0.20 17.73
C GLU A 759 15.43 1.13 17.01
N PHE A 760 16.51 1.63 16.42
CA PHE A 760 16.54 2.90 15.70
C PHE A 760 17.67 2.91 14.67
N PHE A 761 17.53 3.74 13.64
CA PHE A 761 18.58 3.91 12.65
C PHE A 761 19.65 4.88 13.16
N VAL A 762 20.92 4.57 12.91
CA VAL A 762 22.06 5.48 13.11
C VAL A 762 22.70 5.81 11.77
N VAL A 763 23.06 7.08 11.57
CA VAL A 763 23.69 7.60 10.36
C VAL A 763 25.18 7.25 10.37
N THR A 764 25.64 6.52 9.37
CA THR A 764 27.06 6.16 9.19
C THR A 764 27.77 7.06 8.19
N ASP A 765 27.02 7.76 7.34
CA ASP A 765 27.57 8.68 6.33
C ASP A 765 26.52 9.72 5.92
N VAL A 766 26.94 10.95 5.63
CA VAL A 766 26.03 12.02 5.18
C VAL A 766 26.72 12.99 4.22
N SER A 767 26.02 13.40 3.18
CA SER A 767 26.49 14.38 2.19
C SER A 767 25.33 15.21 1.64
N GLY A 768 25.57 16.46 1.23
CA GLY A 768 24.51 17.34 0.73
C GLY A 768 24.90 18.82 0.68
N PRO A 769 24.07 19.67 0.07
CA PRO A 769 24.36 21.08 -0.14
C PRO A 769 24.36 21.89 1.17
N GLY A 770 25.53 22.47 1.48
CA GLY A 770 25.74 23.34 2.64
C GLY A 770 25.98 22.61 3.97
N ILE A 771 26.38 21.35 3.94
CA ILE A 771 27.14 20.74 5.05
C ILE A 771 28.56 21.34 5.00
N GLU A 772 29.09 21.72 6.15
CA GLU A 772 30.44 22.29 6.33
C GLU A 772 31.41 21.26 6.91
N ARG A 773 30.99 20.51 7.94
CA ARG A 773 31.77 19.45 8.58
C ARG A 773 30.85 18.31 9.04
N VAL A 774 31.36 17.09 9.01
CA VAL A 774 30.74 15.90 9.60
C VAL A 774 31.75 15.33 10.58
N GLU A 775 31.30 15.00 11.80
CA GLU A 775 32.12 14.35 12.82
C GLU A 775 31.70 12.89 12.98
N LYS A 776 32.68 12.00 13.16
CA LYS A 776 32.45 10.56 13.31
C LYS A 776 33.25 9.97 14.46
N ALA A 777 32.71 8.93 15.07
CA ALA A 777 33.37 8.12 16.09
C ALA A 777 33.07 6.63 15.88
N VAL A 778 33.92 5.76 16.41
CA VAL A 778 33.63 4.32 16.49
C VAL A 778 32.99 4.04 17.85
N VAL A 779 31.79 3.45 17.83
CA VAL A 779 30.99 3.09 19.01
C VAL A 779 30.59 1.62 18.93
N PHE A 780 30.19 1.01 20.06
CA PHE A 780 29.71 -0.37 20.09
C PHE A 780 28.18 -0.38 20.18
N LEU A 781 27.50 -0.97 19.19
CA LEU A 781 26.03 -1.04 19.08
C LEU A 781 25.61 -2.41 18.53
N ASP A 782 24.51 -2.99 19.03
CA ASP A 782 23.89 -4.21 18.48
C ASP A 782 23.28 -3.86 17.12
N VAL A 783 23.69 -4.52 16.03
CA VAL A 783 23.24 -4.21 14.67
C VAL A 783 22.14 -5.18 14.28
N VAL A 784 20.95 -4.64 14.00
CA VAL A 784 19.79 -5.48 13.69
C VAL A 784 20.00 -6.18 12.34
N ASP A 785 19.65 -7.46 12.28
CA ASP A 785 19.79 -8.37 11.15
C ASP A 785 21.24 -8.67 10.68
N ASP A 786 22.29 -8.37 11.46
CA ASP A 786 23.67 -8.78 11.13
C ASP A 786 24.00 -10.26 11.46
N GLY A 787 23.12 -10.92 12.25
CA GLY A 787 23.27 -12.30 12.70
C GLY A 787 24.03 -12.49 14.02
N ASN A 788 24.41 -11.41 14.70
CA ASN A 788 25.18 -11.40 15.95
C ASN A 788 24.54 -10.44 16.99
N PRO A 789 23.84 -10.95 18.02
CA PRO A 789 23.13 -10.13 19.01
C PRO A 789 24.04 -9.46 20.07
N ASN A 790 25.30 -9.18 19.72
CA ASN A 790 26.30 -8.60 20.61
C ASN A 790 26.83 -7.29 20.00
N PRO A 791 26.91 -6.18 20.76
CA PRO A 791 27.35 -4.90 20.22
C PRO A 791 28.69 -4.94 19.46
N VAL A 792 28.65 -4.53 18.18
CA VAL A 792 29.81 -4.50 17.28
C VAL A 792 30.38 -3.08 17.12
N PRO A 793 31.69 -2.93 16.87
CA PRO A 793 32.30 -1.62 16.62
C PRO A 793 31.88 -1.07 15.25
N ILE A 794 31.10 0.01 15.25
CA ILE A 794 30.55 0.68 14.07
C ILE A 794 31.00 2.15 14.03
N GLU A 795 31.45 2.63 12.87
CA GLU A 795 31.74 4.06 12.65
C GLU A 795 30.43 4.80 12.37
N VAL A 796 30.08 5.75 13.23
CA VAL A 796 28.82 6.51 13.20
C VAL A 796 29.09 8.01 13.17
N VAL A 797 28.14 8.76 12.63
CA VAL A 797 28.14 10.23 12.68
C VAL A 797 27.70 10.68 14.08
N THR A 798 28.48 11.57 14.69
CA THR A 798 28.22 12.12 16.03
C THR A 798 27.77 13.58 16.00
N ASP A 799 28.17 14.37 14.99
CA ASP A 799 27.67 15.73 14.74
C ASP A 799 27.73 16.09 13.24
N VAL A 800 26.90 17.04 12.81
CA VAL A 800 26.82 17.56 11.43
C VAL A 800 26.65 19.07 11.45
N ILE A 801 27.72 19.77 11.08
CA ILE A 801 27.78 21.23 11.07
C ILE A 801 27.41 21.73 9.67
N PHE A 802 26.48 22.68 9.61
CA PHE A 802 26.00 23.29 8.37
C PHE A 802 26.51 24.72 8.20
N THR A 803 26.74 25.13 6.94
CA THR A 803 27.17 26.50 6.64
C THR A 803 26.09 27.51 7.03
N VAL A 804 26.49 28.52 7.82
CA VAL A 804 25.62 29.62 8.24
C VAL A 804 25.30 30.48 7.03
N THR A 805 24.07 30.37 6.53
CA THR A 805 23.55 31.28 5.51
C THR A 805 23.18 32.60 6.19
N PRO A 806 23.75 33.75 5.81
CA PRO A 806 23.44 35.02 6.46
C PRO A 806 21.97 35.39 6.22
N LEU A 807 21.26 35.72 7.30
CA LEU A 807 19.90 36.25 7.23
C LEU A 807 19.93 37.61 6.54
N THR A 808 19.42 37.69 5.31
CA THR A 808 19.04 38.96 4.69
C THR A 808 17.78 39.47 5.36
N ASN A 809 17.86 40.68 5.92
CA ASN A 809 16.74 41.42 6.53
C ASN A 809 15.60 41.70 5.53
#